data_AF-A0A0D2USQ6-F1
#
_entry.id   AF-A0A0D2USQ6-F1
#
_cell.length_a   1.000
_cell.length_b   1.000
_cell.length_c   1.000
_cell.angle_alpha   90.00
_cell.angle_beta   90.00
_cell.angle_gamma   90.00
#
_symmetry.space_group_name_H-M   'P 1'
#
loop_
_entity.id
_entity.type
_entity.pdbx_description
1 polymer ?
#
loop_
_entity_poly.entity_id
_entity_poly.type
_entity_poly.pdbx_seq_one_letter_code
_entity_poly.pdbx_strand_id
1 'polypeptide(L)'
;MENNQARGRGGRRPNNNGRGRGRGGRGRGGRHAGGRRSAAAAAAAAQHASRERQEQNPEERQRMAAAAAEEAQLVANLTDIQRRGLSQLKTHFGRFVDSGVLLAVLEMHGNRYEDARAFLEASGDDNAEQQNNNAAQNNRARNNNNNNNNNNNNNNSNVVDLTHYNPANSNNNNEQIPQDYFDLPQYAAAANPVAAPAAAAAAAASSSTDKNAHSTVESLTLLFTNTTAAQVTVARHIEAQTEQRPLYIALLHALIKGKFELASSIKSRILAAAWARHDFAFADGLLSATPAPVAESSNEKETAGTSASTTATTTTTALPLNFSGAGLFGLPEVLKAATVLDSARRIRVLEKRLRKLQEQNAVKPRSATLVTINRQLADLRAEAVPAGSMSGALARRVRVWADKIGAADLTFYGLQMPTRPWKELADLAHVNPVTGMAVDWFLPVAFGKPASDFPNSAIAMHGNVDQKGLGVLINEHHVPYSYVRKLVAESKGALVLDEDAKVAISAYSPLDQVIWYHEELGCDAVDATIASRVDAGETLVNMNYGKLMDRLLYLTMRGSPLYAKLIPLAEKMLDIQLPLPSPLVCLGDASFSMDVAIRVSTIISSIVAKLTKAHLVFFSDKEMVPDRQPKSVDDVLVLARTVKAQGLTAPACALMPFYTEKKQVRLFIVTSDEIENVKYRHTDGTSTYFPQLFAKYRKEVCPDVQIVLVSFSAQNSKGRMARALELFGITPILFQLEESRPDLSKLDSLLASLAVRTPEFRDEIIKAAATISQQPVSSPVGVLRATNAARAVSAAAPARAPPSPPTPVPEAPAATAPTPPSANAEDWVVVTDRV
;
A
#
# COMPACT_ATOMS: atom_id res chain seq x y z
N MET A 1 -27.57 25.33 45.55
CA MET A 1 -27.02 26.19 46.62
C MET A 1 -26.52 27.47 45.99
N GLU A 2 -26.82 28.57 46.66
CA GLU A 2 -26.84 29.98 46.26
C GLU A 2 -25.50 30.67 45.86
N ASN A 3 -25.67 31.84 45.22
CA ASN A 3 -24.86 33.07 45.26
C ASN A 3 -23.56 33.13 44.43
N ASN A 4 -23.18 34.23 43.77
CA ASN A 4 -23.59 35.63 43.91
C ASN A 4 -23.26 36.46 42.64
N GLN A 5 -24.13 37.41 42.30
CA GLN A 5 -23.88 38.55 41.39
C GLN A 5 -23.51 39.81 42.19
N ALA A 6 -22.68 40.72 41.64
CA ALA A 6 -22.89 42.18 41.62
C ALA A 6 -21.67 42.94 41.04
N ARG A 7 -21.83 43.64 39.90
CA ARG A 7 -21.83 45.13 39.71
C ARG A 7 -20.47 45.84 39.90
N GLY A 8 -19.99 46.73 39.02
CA GLY A 8 -20.52 47.25 37.75
C GLY A 8 -19.78 48.51 37.24
N ARG A 9 -20.40 49.13 36.23
CA ARG A 9 -20.35 50.53 35.73
C ARG A 9 -19.17 51.08 34.90
N GLY A 10 -19.59 51.62 33.72
CA GLY A 10 -19.10 52.85 33.08
C GLY A 10 -18.09 52.64 31.96
N GLY A 11 -18.20 53.14 30.73
CA GLY A 11 -19.14 54.04 30.08
C GLY A 11 -18.45 54.72 28.88
N ARG A 12 -19.05 54.59 27.68
CA ARG A 12 -19.03 55.49 26.49
C ARG A 12 -17.69 56.02 25.89
N ARG A 13 -17.43 55.61 24.63
CA ARG A 13 -17.26 56.37 23.33
C ARG A 13 -16.40 57.67 23.28
N PRO A 14 -16.00 58.20 22.08
CA PRO A 14 -15.74 57.59 20.76
C PRO A 14 -14.48 58.13 20.01
N ASN A 15 -14.16 57.46 18.90
CA ASN A 15 -13.64 57.93 17.60
C ASN A 15 -13.12 59.38 17.43
N ASN A 16 -11.90 59.56 16.89
CA ASN A 16 -11.59 60.73 16.06
C ASN A 16 -10.42 60.51 15.07
N ASN A 17 -10.66 60.93 13.82
CA ASN A 17 -9.70 61.08 12.73
C ASN A 17 -8.93 62.42 12.88
N GLY A 18 -7.69 62.51 12.40
CA GLY A 18 -7.13 63.82 12.07
C GLY A 18 -5.62 63.95 11.91
N ARG A 19 -5.17 63.97 10.65
CA ARG A 19 -4.19 64.88 10.03
C ARG A 19 -2.88 65.23 10.77
N GLY A 20 -1.75 64.99 10.09
CA GLY A 20 -0.50 65.72 10.29
C GLY A 20 0.30 65.85 9.00
N ARG A 21 0.41 67.08 8.46
CA ARG A 21 1.32 67.46 7.37
C ARG A 21 2.72 67.71 7.95
N GLY A 22 3.77 67.34 7.21
CA GLY A 22 5.15 67.76 7.49
C GLY A 22 5.97 67.87 6.20
N ARG A 23 6.39 69.09 5.87
CA ARG A 23 7.28 69.47 4.76
C ARG A 23 8.75 69.20 5.10
N GLY A 24 9.57 68.97 4.06
CA GLY A 24 10.91 69.57 3.96
C GLY A 24 12.05 68.61 3.62
N GLY A 25 12.88 68.98 2.64
CA GLY A 25 14.23 68.42 2.48
C GLY A 25 14.70 68.24 1.04
N ARG A 26 15.31 69.29 0.45
CA ARG A 26 16.07 69.21 -0.80
C ARG A 26 17.43 68.53 -0.55
N GLY A 27 17.90 67.74 -1.51
CA GLY A 27 19.29 67.27 -1.59
C GLY A 27 19.66 66.87 -3.02
N ARG A 28 20.50 67.69 -3.67
CA ARG A 28 21.13 67.47 -4.98
C ARG A 28 22.29 66.48 -4.86
N GLY A 29 22.54 65.71 -5.92
CA GLY A 29 23.91 65.30 -6.31
C GLY A 29 24.03 63.90 -6.90
N GLY A 30 24.73 63.78 -8.04
CA GLY A 30 25.33 62.50 -8.48
C GLY A 30 24.83 61.94 -9.81
N ARG A 31 25.33 62.47 -10.93
CA ARG A 31 25.26 61.83 -12.25
C ARG A 31 26.26 60.67 -12.32
N HIS A 32 25.80 59.45 -12.61
CA HIS A 32 26.61 58.45 -13.33
C HIS A 32 25.85 58.01 -14.58
N ALA A 33 26.33 58.47 -15.73
CA ALA A 33 25.89 58.07 -17.05
C ALA A 33 26.75 56.87 -17.50
N GLY A 34 26.20 55.67 -17.39
CA GLY A 34 26.86 54.43 -17.82
C GLY A 34 25.98 53.22 -17.52
N GLY A 35 24.90 53.02 -18.28
CA GLY A 35 24.02 51.88 -18.05
C GLY A 35 22.77 51.77 -18.92
N ARG A 36 22.50 52.75 -19.80
CA ARG A 36 21.26 52.75 -20.58
C ARG A 36 21.23 51.81 -21.80
N ARG A 37 22.38 51.24 -22.22
CA ARG A 37 22.41 50.27 -23.33
C ARG A 37 22.19 48.81 -22.88
N SER A 38 22.54 48.43 -21.65
CA SER A 38 22.30 47.06 -21.14
C SER A 38 20.86 46.85 -20.66
N ALA A 39 20.23 47.88 -20.07
CA ALA A 39 18.84 47.80 -19.62
C ALA A 39 17.84 47.66 -20.79
N ALA A 40 18.10 48.30 -21.94
CA ALA A 40 17.26 48.18 -23.13
C ALA A 40 17.40 46.79 -23.79
N ALA A 41 18.61 46.22 -23.81
CA ALA A 41 18.85 44.87 -24.31
C ALA A 41 18.24 43.81 -23.39
N ALA A 42 18.33 43.98 -22.06
CA ALA A 42 17.70 43.09 -21.09
C ALA A 42 16.16 43.19 -21.13
N ALA A 43 15.60 44.38 -21.34
CA ALA A 43 14.15 44.57 -21.51
C ALA A 43 13.65 43.95 -22.83
N ALA A 44 14.42 44.07 -23.92
CA ALA A 44 14.09 43.45 -25.20
C ALA A 44 14.20 41.91 -25.13
N ALA A 45 15.22 41.37 -24.45
CA ALA A 45 15.37 39.94 -24.23
C ALA A 45 14.29 39.38 -23.28
N ALA A 46 13.88 40.14 -22.26
CA ALA A 46 12.76 39.77 -21.39
C ALA A 46 11.42 39.81 -22.13
N GLN A 47 11.22 40.77 -23.04
CA GLN A 47 10.03 40.82 -23.91
C GLN A 47 10.03 39.68 -24.93
N HIS A 48 11.18 39.32 -25.50
CA HIS A 48 11.31 38.18 -26.42
C HIS A 48 11.06 36.84 -25.70
N ALA A 49 11.69 36.63 -24.54
CA ALA A 49 11.48 35.45 -23.70
C ALA A 49 10.04 35.36 -23.16
N SER A 50 9.37 36.50 -22.92
CA SER A 50 7.94 36.52 -22.58
C SER A 50 7.04 36.18 -23.77
N ARG A 51 7.43 36.53 -25.00
CA ARG A 51 6.74 36.15 -26.25
C ARG A 51 6.92 34.66 -26.55
N GLU A 52 8.14 34.13 -26.41
CA GLU A 52 8.42 32.70 -26.61
C GLU A 52 7.77 31.82 -25.53
N ARG A 53 7.71 32.26 -24.26
CA ARG A 53 6.94 31.56 -23.20
C ARG A 53 5.43 31.58 -23.43
N GLN A 54 4.93 32.57 -24.16
CA GLN A 54 3.53 32.58 -24.58
C GLN A 54 3.26 31.63 -25.76
N GLU A 55 4.28 31.14 -26.47
CA GLU A 55 4.12 30.28 -27.64
C GLU A 55 4.30 28.77 -27.36
N GLN A 56 4.77 28.37 -26.17
CA GLN A 56 5.25 27.01 -25.88
C GLN A 56 4.24 25.97 -25.37
N ASN A 57 2.93 26.25 -25.35
CA ASN A 57 1.94 25.18 -25.20
C ASN A 57 0.65 25.49 -25.98
N PRO A 58 0.69 25.45 -27.32
CA PRO A 58 -0.47 25.74 -28.15
C PRO A 58 -1.63 24.77 -27.88
N GLU A 59 -1.34 23.52 -27.48
CA GLU A 59 -2.35 22.53 -27.12
C GLU A 59 -3.03 22.83 -25.79
N GLU A 60 -2.30 23.24 -24.76
CA GLU A 60 -2.91 23.63 -23.48
C GLU A 60 -3.66 24.97 -23.60
N ARG A 61 -3.17 25.91 -24.41
CA ARG A 61 -3.95 27.10 -24.78
C ARG A 61 -5.18 26.75 -25.60
N GLN A 62 -5.09 25.82 -26.55
CA GLN A 62 -6.26 25.35 -27.29
C GLN A 62 -7.23 24.63 -26.35
N ARG A 63 -6.77 23.86 -25.35
CA ARG A 63 -7.63 23.23 -24.35
C ARG A 63 -8.27 24.24 -23.39
N MET A 64 -7.51 25.21 -22.89
CA MET A 64 -8.05 26.27 -22.03
C MET A 64 -8.94 27.24 -22.80
N ALA A 65 -8.60 27.57 -24.04
CA ALA A 65 -9.43 28.39 -24.91
C ALA A 65 -10.67 27.63 -25.39
N ALA A 66 -10.58 26.33 -25.65
CA ALA A 66 -11.74 25.47 -25.95
C ALA A 66 -12.64 25.34 -24.72
N ALA A 67 -12.08 25.12 -23.52
CA ALA A 67 -12.84 25.08 -22.28
C ALA A 67 -13.49 26.44 -21.96
N ALA A 68 -12.77 27.54 -22.16
CA ALA A 68 -13.31 28.89 -21.97
C ALA A 68 -14.35 29.25 -23.04
N ALA A 69 -14.19 28.79 -24.28
CA ALA A 69 -15.16 28.96 -25.36
C ALA A 69 -16.41 28.11 -25.13
N GLU A 70 -16.25 26.87 -24.64
CA GLU A 70 -17.34 25.98 -24.24
C GLU A 70 -18.10 26.56 -23.05
N GLU A 71 -17.41 27.09 -22.04
CA GLU A 71 -18.04 27.79 -20.92
C GLU A 71 -18.75 29.07 -21.37
N ALA A 72 -18.14 29.87 -22.26
CA ALA A 72 -18.76 31.06 -22.82
C ALA A 72 -20.00 30.74 -23.66
N GLN A 73 -19.97 29.66 -24.44
CA GLN A 73 -21.08 29.18 -25.24
C GLN A 73 -22.20 28.60 -24.37
N LEU A 74 -21.84 27.88 -23.30
CA LEU A 74 -22.78 27.44 -22.27
C LEU A 74 -23.50 28.64 -21.67
N VAL A 75 -22.74 29.66 -21.21
CA VAL A 75 -23.29 30.90 -20.61
C VAL A 75 -24.11 31.73 -21.60
N ALA A 76 -23.74 31.76 -22.87
CA ALA A 76 -24.48 32.48 -23.91
C ALA A 76 -25.86 31.86 -24.18
N ASN A 77 -26.00 30.54 -24.02
CA ASN A 77 -27.25 29.80 -24.21
C ASN A 77 -28.18 29.81 -22.98
N LEU A 78 -27.74 30.38 -21.86
CA LEU A 78 -28.55 30.45 -20.65
C LEU A 78 -29.60 31.55 -20.72
N THR A 79 -30.77 31.27 -20.16
CA THR A 79 -31.76 32.30 -19.85
C THR A 79 -31.21 33.30 -18.84
N ASP A 80 -31.72 34.54 -18.82
CA ASP A 80 -31.27 35.56 -17.87
C ASP A 80 -31.44 35.17 -16.40
N ILE A 81 -32.40 34.28 -16.12
CA ILE A 81 -32.65 33.72 -14.79
C ILE A 81 -31.52 32.74 -14.43
N GLN A 82 -31.17 31.84 -15.35
CA GLN A 82 -30.05 30.91 -15.17
C GLN A 82 -28.71 31.63 -15.02
N ARG A 83 -28.44 32.67 -15.81
CA ARG A 83 -27.21 33.47 -15.68
C ARG A 83 -27.08 34.13 -14.31
N ARG A 84 -28.17 34.71 -13.80
CA ARG A 84 -28.20 35.33 -12.47
C ARG A 84 -28.00 34.29 -11.37
N GLY A 85 -28.72 33.18 -11.41
CA GLY A 85 -28.59 32.11 -10.40
C GLY A 85 -27.20 31.47 -10.40
N LEU A 86 -26.62 31.20 -11.57
CA LEU A 86 -25.27 30.63 -11.70
C LEU A 86 -24.20 31.59 -11.15
N SER A 87 -24.33 32.89 -11.45
CA SER A 87 -23.41 33.92 -10.92
C SER A 87 -23.48 34.03 -9.40
N GLN A 88 -24.69 33.96 -8.82
CA GLN A 88 -24.89 33.97 -7.38
C GLN A 88 -24.32 32.71 -6.71
N LEU A 89 -24.53 31.52 -7.29
CA LEU A 89 -23.95 30.27 -6.78
C LEU A 89 -22.42 30.27 -6.84
N LYS A 90 -21.80 30.75 -7.94
CA LYS A 90 -20.34 30.89 -8.05
C LYS A 90 -19.75 31.86 -7.02
N THR A 91 -20.49 32.92 -6.68
CA THR A 91 -20.08 33.86 -5.64
C THR A 91 -20.13 33.21 -4.27
N HIS A 92 -21.12 32.35 -4.02
CA HIS A 92 -21.35 31.71 -2.73
C HIS A 92 -20.40 30.52 -2.45
N PHE A 93 -20.18 29.65 -3.44
CA PHE A 93 -19.37 28.43 -3.28
C PHE A 93 -17.93 28.54 -3.82
N GLY A 94 -17.57 29.71 -4.37
CA GLY A 94 -16.23 29.99 -4.91
C GLY A 94 -16.05 29.57 -6.37
N ARG A 95 -14.99 30.09 -7.00
CA ARG A 95 -14.71 29.93 -8.45
C ARG A 95 -14.25 28.52 -8.85
N PHE A 96 -14.03 27.63 -7.90
CA PHE A 96 -13.47 26.30 -8.14
C PHE A 96 -14.53 25.21 -8.37
N VAL A 97 -15.81 25.52 -8.17
CA VAL A 97 -16.91 24.59 -8.49
C VAL A 97 -17.28 24.75 -9.96
N ASP A 98 -17.29 23.63 -10.68
CA ASP A 98 -17.60 23.59 -12.11
C ASP A 98 -18.97 24.21 -12.43
N SER A 99 -19.00 25.06 -13.46
CA SER A 99 -20.19 25.78 -13.90
C SER A 99 -21.32 24.86 -14.33
N GLY A 100 -20.99 23.74 -14.97
CA GLY A 100 -21.97 22.74 -15.40
C GLY A 100 -22.65 22.08 -14.21
N VAL A 101 -21.90 21.79 -13.14
CA VAL A 101 -22.46 21.23 -11.88
C VAL A 101 -23.41 22.22 -11.22
N LEU A 102 -22.99 23.48 -11.04
CA LEU A 102 -23.84 24.52 -10.44
C LEU A 102 -25.09 24.78 -11.27
N LEU A 103 -24.96 24.77 -12.60
CA LEU A 103 -26.08 24.96 -13.51
C LEU A 103 -27.06 23.77 -13.47
N ALA A 104 -26.56 22.54 -13.45
CA ALA A 104 -27.40 21.35 -13.34
C ALA A 104 -28.23 21.34 -12.05
N VAL A 105 -27.63 21.78 -10.93
CA VAL A 105 -28.33 21.94 -9.66
C VAL A 105 -29.37 23.06 -9.76
N LEU A 106 -29.00 24.20 -10.35
CA LEU A 106 -29.93 25.31 -10.57
C LEU A 106 -31.15 24.88 -11.41
N GLU A 107 -30.94 24.10 -12.47
CA GLU A 107 -32.00 23.54 -13.32
C GLU A 107 -32.86 22.52 -12.59
N MET A 108 -32.25 21.63 -11.79
CA MET A 108 -32.97 20.66 -10.97
C MET A 108 -33.97 21.33 -10.02
N HIS A 109 -33.64 22.53 -9.53
CA HIS A 109 -34.48 23.30 -8.61
C HIS A 109 -35.35 24.37 -9.30
N GLY A 110 -35.57 24.21 -10.61
CA GLY A 110 -36.46 25.08 -11.39
C GLY A 110 -35.92 26.49 -11.57
N ASN A 111 -34.60 26.63 -11.65
CA ASN A 111 -33.87 27.90 -11.76
C ASN A 111 -34.07 28.86 -10.58
N ARG A 112 -34.45 28.33 -9.40
CA ARG A 112 -34.58 29.10 -8.16
C ARG A 112 -33.28 29.00 -7.37
N TYR A 113 -32.58 30.13 -7.25
CA TYR A 113 -31.28 30.23 -6.58
C TYR A 113 -31.30 29.70 -5.14
N GLU A 114 -32.28 30.13 -4.32
CA GLU A 114 -32.33 29.76 -2.89
C GLU A 114 -32.50 28.26 -2.67
N ASP A 115 -33.30 27.59 -3.51
CA ASP A 115 -33.50 26.14 -3.41
C ASP A 115 -32.25 25.36 -3.82
N ALA A 116 -31.58 25.81 -4.90
CA ALA A 116 -30.32 25.23 -5.37
C ALA A 116 -29.19 25.43 -4.35
N ARG A 117 -29.15 26.60 -3.70
CA ARG A 117 -28.21 26.91 -2.62
C ARG A 117 -28.47 26.04 -1.40
N ALA A 118 -29.72 25.98 -0.91
CA ALA A 118 -30.09 25.17 0.24
C ALA A 118 -29.78 23.68 0.02
N PHE A 119 -29.98 23.18 -1.21
CA PHE A 119 -29.59 21.82 -1.58
C PHE A 119 -28.07 21.59 -1.51
N LEU A 120 -27.27 22.54 -2.02
CA LEU A 120 -25.80 22.45 -1.96
C LEU A 120 -25.26 22.60 -0.54
N GLU A 121 -25.88 23.44 0.29
CA GLU A 121 -25.53 23.60 1.71
C GLU A 121 -25.89 22.31 2.49
N ALA A 122 -27.09 21.75 2.29
CA ALA A 122 -27.50 20.50 2.93
C ALA A 122 -26.67 19.28 2.46
N SER A 123 -26.27 19.23 1.18
CA SER A 123 -25.35 18.22 0.67
C SER A 123 -23.91 18.41 1.18
N GLY A 124 -23.60 19.64 1.61
CA GLY A 124 -22.37 19.98 2.31
C GLY A 124 -22.33 19.40 3.72
N ASP A 125 -23.46 19.20 4.40
CA ASP A 125 -23.53 18.68 5.77
C ASP A 125 -23.25 17.17 5.86
N ASP A 126 -23.66 16.37 4.88
CA ASP A 126 -23.27 14.94 4.79
C ASP A 126 -21.75 14.79 4.53
N ASN A 127 -21.18 15.72 3.76
CA ASN A 127 -19.73 15.86 3.62
C ASN A 127 -19.08 16.50 4.85
N ALA A 128 -19.80 17.29 5.66
CA ALA A 128 -19.32 17.85 6.91
C ALA A 128 -19.24 16.79 8.00
N GLU A 129 -20.08 15.74 7.97
CA GLU A 129 -19.94 14.58 8.85
C GLU A 129 -18.72 13.73 8.44
N GLN A 130 -18.49 13.51 7.14
CA GLN A 130 -17.24 12.89 6.66
C GLN A 130 -16.00 13.77 6.89
N GLN A 131 -16.10 15.08 6.72
CA GLN A 131 -15.03 16.03 7.01
C GLN A 131 -14.82 16.24 8.51
N ASN A 132 -15.85 16.12 9.35
CA ASN A 132 -15.71 16.10 10.81
C ASN A 132 -15.16 14.78 11.29
N ASN A 133 -15.47 13.65 10.64
CA ASN A 133 -14.84 12.36 10.91
C ASN A 133 -13.37 12.36 10.47
N ASN A 134 -13.05 12.96 9.32
CA ASN A 134 -11.68 13.16 8.86
C ASN A 134 -10.94 14.22 9.69
N ALA A 135 -11.60 15.29 10.14
CA ALA A 135 -11.05 16.30 11.03
C ALA A 135 -10.90 15.78 12.45
N ALA A 136 -11.77 14.88 12.92
CA ALA A 136 -11.62 14.16 14.18
C ALA A 136 -10.49 13.13 14.09
N GLN A 137 -10.32 12.44 12.96
CA GLN A 137 -9.14 11.59 12.71
C GLN A 137 -7.85 12.42 12.63
N ASN A 138 -7.87 13.55 11.94
CA ASN A 138 -6.72 14.46 11.86
C ASN A 138 -6.43 15.13 13.20
N ASN A 139 -7.45 15.51 13.99
CA ASN A 139 -7.28 16.03 15.35
C ASN A 139 -6.84 14.92 16.32
N ARG A 140 -7.21 13.65 16.11
CA ARG A 140 -6.68 12.50 16.87
C ARG A 140 -5.22 12.25 16.51
N ALA A 141 -4.83 12.30 15.24
CA ALA A 141 -3.43 12.23 14.81
C ALA A 141 -2.62 13.40 15.39
N ARG A 142 -3.21 14.61 15.43
CA ARG A 142 -2.60 15.82 15.98
C ARG A 142 -2.48 15.79 17.51
N ASN A 143 -3.49 15.28 18.22
CA ASN A 143 -3.44 15.11 19.68
C ASN A 143 -2.49 13.97 20.09
N ASN A 144 -2.40 12.89 19.31
CA ASN A 144 -1.41 11.83 19.53
C ASN A 144 0.02 12.35 19.28
N ASN A 145 0.22 13.21 18.27
CA ASN A 145 1.52 13.87 18.05
C ASN A 145 1.86 14.87 19.16
N ASN A 146 0.89 15.63 19.67
CA ASN A 146 1.12 16.56 20.78
C ASN A 146 1.41 15.84 22.11
N ASN A 147 0.73 14.73 22.40
CA ASN A 147 1.01 13.92 23.59
C ASN A 147 2.36 13.21 23.53
N ASN A 148 2.80 12.76 22.34
CA ASN A 148 4.13 12.20 22.14
C ASN A 148 5.25 13.25 22.25
N ASN A 149 5.03 14.49 21.77
CA ASN A 149 5.98 15.59 21.92
C ASN A 149 6.13 16.06 23.38
N ASN A 150 5.04 16.04 24.17
CA ASN A 150 5.12 16.39 25.59
C ASN A 150 5.84 15.31 26.43
N ASN A 151 5.73 14.03 26.08
CA ASN A 151 6.46 12.97 26.77
C ASN A 151 7.96 12.93 26.42
N ASN A 152 8.36 13.37 25.22
CA ASN A 152 9.79 13.47 24.85
C ASN A 152 10.50 14.71 25.43
N ASN A 153 9.78 15.78 25.74
CA ASN A 153 10.38 17.00 26.31
C ASN A 153 10.73 16.90 27.80
N ASN A 154 10.22 15.91 28.53
CA ASN A 154 10.51 15.76 29.97
C ASN A 154 11.80 14.98 30.29
N ASN A 155 12.53 14.47 29.29
CA ASN A 155 13.73 13.64 29.50
C ASN A 155 15.04 14.21 28.94
N ASN A 156 15.10 15.50 28.56
CA ASN A 156 16.36 16.07 28.06
C ASN A 156 16.58 17.52 28.51
N SER A 157 17.09 17.71 29.73
CA SER A 157 17.56 19.00 30.22
C SER A 157 19.00 19.26 29.76
N ASN A 158 19.17 19.90 28.61
CA ASN A 158 20.34 20.74 28.33
C ASN A 158 19.92 21.85 27.36
N VAL A 159 19.82 23.06 27.91
CA VAL A 159 19.32 24.26 27.24
C VAL A 159 20.43 24.88 26.40
N VAL A 160 20.23 24.96 25.08
CA VAL A 160 20.89 25.94 24.21
C VAL A 160 19.80 26.86 23.65
N ASP A 161 19.99 28.16 23.88
CA ASP A 161 19.08 29.25 23.55
C ASP A 161 19.06 29.52 22.03
N LEU A 162 17.91 29.33 21.38
CA LEU A 162 17.66 29.56 19.95
C LEU A 162 16.36 30.34 19.76
N THR A 163 16.44 31.67 19.82
CA THR A 163 15.28 32.58 19.74
C THR A 163 14.79 32.90 18.31
N HIS A 164 15.17 32.16 17.26
CA HIS A 164 14.88 32.54 15.86
C HIS A 164 14.29 31.41 14.98
N TYR A 165 13.42 30.55 15.53
CA TYR A 165 12.62 29.63 14.72
C TYR A 165 11.12 29.83 14.99
N ASN A 166 10.38 30.29 13.99
CA ASN A 166 8.93 30.46 14.05
C ASN A 166 8.23 29.33 13.28
N PRO A 167 7.69 28.29 13.95
CA PRO A 167 7.05 27.15 13.30
C PRO A 167 5.65 27.46 12.73
N ALA A 168 5.15 28.70 12.80
CA ALA A 168 3.77 29.03 12.44
C ALA A 168 3.48 29.16 10.92
N ASN A 169 4.44 28.89 10.02
CA ASN A 169 4.28 29.15 8.58
C ASN A 169 4.26 27.92 7.66
N SER A 170 4.20 26.69 8.19
CA SER A 170 4.35 25.44 7.41
C SER A 170 3.10 24.96 6.65
N ASN A 171 2.01 25.73 6.57
CA ASN A 171 0.73 25.26 6.01
C ASN A 171 0.44 25.70 4.56
N ASN A 172 1.39 26.35 3.87
CA ASN A 172 1.23 26.66 2.45
C ASN A 172 1.89 25.60 1.58
N ASN A 173 1.13 24.60 1.12
CA ASN A 173 1.57 23.57 0.14
C ASN A 173 1.90 24.13 -1.26
N ASN A 174 2.06 25.45 -1.40
CA ASN A 174 2.43 26.13 -2.63
C ASN A 174 3.75 26.90 -2.45
N GLU A 175 4.70 26.32 -1.72
CA GLU A 175 6.05 26.86 -1.66
C GLU A 175 6.68 26.74 -3.05
N GLN A 176 7.00 27.91 -3.62
CA GLN A 176 7.57 28.03 -4.97
C GLN A 176 8.95 27.35 -4.99
N ILE A 177 9.22 26.57 -6.04
CA ILE A 177 10.58 26.13 -6.37
C ILE A 177 11.44 27.40 -6.41
N PRO A 178 12.56 27.48 -5.66
CA PRO A 178 13.37 28.68 -5.64
C PRO A 178 13.70 29.12 -7.08
N GLN A 179 13.44 30.40 -7.42
CA GLN A 179 13.57 30.89 -8.80
C GLN A 179 14.95 30.63 -9.39
N ASP A 180 15.96 30.56 -8.53
CA ASP A 180 17.35 30.34 -8.88
C ASP A 180 17.71 28.87 -9.21
N TYR A 181 16.77 27.92 -9.07
CA TYR A 181 16.88 26.63 -9.76
C TYR A 181 16.96 26.81 -11.28
N PHE A 182 16.34 27.88 -11.79
CA PHE A 182 16.16 28.15 -13.21
C PHE A 182 17.21 29.12 -13.79
N ASP A 183 18.08 29.72 -12.97
CA ASP A 183 19.04 30.76 -13.38
C ASP A 183 20.26 30.23 -14.18
N LEU A 184 20.15 29.07 -14.84
CA LEU A 184 21.15 28.58 -15.79
C LEU A 184 20.61 28.69 -17.23
N PRO A 185 21.08 29.68 -18.02
CA PRO A 185 20.61 29.94 -19.39
C PRO A 185 20.80 28.79 -20.40
N GLN A 186 21.54 27.74 -20.03
CA GLN A 186 22.08 26.75 -20.96
C GLN A 186 21.30 25.43 -21.00
N TYR A 187 20.36 25.19 -20.07
CA TYR A 187 19.70 23.88 -19.93
C TYR A 187 18.24 23.84 -20.39
N ALA A 188 17.54 24.97 -20.46
CA ALA A 188 16.15 25.02 -20.91
C ALA A 188 15.98 24.73 -22.43
N ALA A 189 17.03 24.91 -23.23
CA ALA A 189 16.99 24.75 -24.69
C ALA A 189 17.46 23.37 -25.21
N ALA A 190 17.98 22.50 -24.35
CA ALA A 190 18.71 21.30 -24.77
C ALA A 190 17.99 19.96 -24.47
N ALA A 191 16.72 19.96 -24.08
CA ALA A 191 15.97 18.77 -23.67
C ALA A 191 15.44 17.91 -24.85
N ASN A 192 16.09 17.93 -26.01
CA ASN A 192 15.83 16.96 -27.09
C ASN A 192 16.98 15.93 -27.13
N PRO A 193 16.69 14.62 -27.12
CA PRO A 193 17.73 13.60 -27.17
C PRO A 193 18.45 13.65 -28.53
N VAL A 194 19.70 14.10 -28.52
CA VAL A 194 20.61 13.96 -29.67
C VAL A 194 20.93 12.47 -29.81
N ALA A 195 20.59 11.91 -30.96
CA ALA A 195 20.89 10.53 -31.32
C ALA A 195 22.41 10.27 -31.25
N ALA A 196 22.79 9.20 -30.54
CA ALA A 196 24.16 8.74 -30.45
C ALA A 196 24.69 8.26 -31.82
N PRO A 197 25.98 8.49 -32.15
CA PRO A 197 26.53 8.15 -33.46
C PRO A 197 26.69 6.64 -33.67
N ALA A 198 26.39 6.23 -34.89
CA ALA A 198 26.38 4.85 -35.36
C ALA A 198 27.79 4.26 -35.50
N ALA A 199 28.11 3.27 -34.66
CA ALA A 199 29.25 2.37 -34.86
C ALA A 199 28.95 0.97 -34.28
N ALA A 200 27.98 0.24 -34.86
CA ALA A 200 27.76 -1.18 -34.58
C ALA A 200 26.81 -1.82 -35.64
N ALA A 201 27.24 -1.93 -36.89
CA ALA A 201 26.41 -2.48 -37.98
C ALA A 201 26.68 -3.96 -38.35
N ALA A 202 27.60 -4.65 -37.66
CA ALA A 202 27.99 -6.02 -38.05
C ALA A 202 27.52 -7.15 -37.11
N ALA A 203 26.85 -6.84 -35.99
CA ALA A 203 26.35 -7.84 -35.01
C ALA A 203 24.81 -8.01 -35.02
N ALA A 204 24.10 -7.48 -36.02
CA ALA A 204 22.67 -7.22 -35.93
C ALA A 204 21.74 -8.44 -36.12
N ALA A 205 22.19 -9.51 -36.79
CA ALA A 205 21.30 -10.59 -37.23
C ALA A 205 20.93 -11.62 -36.13
N SER A 206 21.79 -11.84 -35.13
CA SER A 206 21.45 -12.63 -33.93
C SER A 206 20.81 -11.79 -32.81
N SER A 207 20.79 -10.46 -32.94
CA SER A 207 20.30 -9.55 -31.89
C SER A 207 18.79 -9.26 -31.92
N SER A 208 18.07 -9.62 -32.98
CA SER A 208 16.67 -9.22 -33.14
C SER A 208 15.70 -10.05 -32.29
N THR A 209 15.95 -11.35 -32.15
CA THR A 209 15.14 -12.25 -31.31
C THR A 209 15.26 -11.91 -29.82
N ASP A 210 16.46 -11.59 -29.34
CA ASP A 210 16.69 -11.29 -27.92
C ASP A 210 16.11 -9.94 -27.50
N LYS A 211 16.17 -8.94 -28.39
CA LYS A 211 15.54 -7.63 -28.18
C LYS A 211 14.03 -7.73 -28.04
N ASN A 212 13.41 -8.63 -28.81
CA ASN A 212 11.97 -8.86 -28.71
C ASN A 212 11.59 -9.47 -27.35
N ALA A 213 12.31 -10.51 -26.89
CA ALA A 213 12.04 -11.13 -25.59
C ALA A 213 12.17 -10.14 -24.41
N HIS A 214 13.19 -9.29 -24.43
CA HIS A 214 13.38 -8.26 -23.39
C HIS A 214 12.25 -7.24 -23.37
N SER A 215 11.86 -6.74 -24.56
CA SER A 215 10.72 -5.82 -24.71
C SER A 215 9.41 -6.45 -24.26
N THR A 216 9.23 -7.75 -24.52
CA THR A 216 8.08 -8.53 -24.05
C THR A 216 8.05 -8.63 -22.52
N VAL A 217 9.16 -8.99 -21.87
CA VAL A 217 9.23 -9.05 -20.39
C VAL A 217 8.97 -7.68 -19.77
N GLU A 218 9.47 -6.61 -20.37
CA GLU A 218 9.21 -5.24 -19.92
C GLU A 218 7.73 -4.87 -20.05
N SER A 219 7.10 -5.22 -21.16
CA SER A 219 5.66 -5.01 -21.37
C SER A 219 4.81 -5.81 -20.37
N LEU A 220 5.19 -7.07 -20.08
CA LEU A 220 4.52 -7.90 -19.08
C LEU A 220 4.73 -7.36 -17.66
N THR A 221 5.93 -6.87 -17.36
CA THR A 221 6.27 -6.26 -16.07
C THR A 221 5.31 -5.13 -15.72
N LEU A 222 4.99 -4.28 -16.71
CA LEU A 222 4.03 -3.19 -16.53
C LEU A 222 2.63 -3.67 -16.10
N LEU A 223 2.23 -4.90 -16.44
CA LEU A 223 0.96 -5.47 -15.97
C LEU A 223 0.95 -5.76 -14.46
N PHE A 224 2.12 -5.97 -13.84
CA PHE A 224 2.25 -6.29 -12.43
C PHE A 224 2.67 -5.10 -11.57
N THR A 225 3.44 -4.16 -12.15
CA THR A 225 4.02 -3.03 -11.40
C THR A 225 3.27 -1.72 -11.59
N ASN A 226 2.46 -1.56 -12.65
CA ASN A 226 1.75 -0.31 -12.89
C ASN A 226 0.53 -0.19 -11.96
N THR A 227 0.60 0.75 -11.03
CA THR A 227 -0.48 1.03 -10.07
C THR A 227 -1.62 1.84 -10.69
N THR A 228 -1.42 2.47 -11.86
CA THR A 228 -2.50 3.20 -12.53
C THR A 228 -3.51 2.23 -13.12
N ALA A 229 -4.61 2.05 -12.39
CA ALA A 229 -5.65 1.05 -12.69
C ALA A 229 -6.27 1.20 -14.09
N ALA A 230 -6.16 2.37 -14.72
CA ALA A 230 -6.73 2.69 -16.01
C ALA A 230 -6.09 1.96 -17.19
N GLN A 231 -4.81 1.56 -17.10
CA GLN A 231 -4.09 0.95 -18.23
C GLN A 231 -4.04 -0.57 -18.18
N VAL A 232 -4.11 -1.16 -16.99
CA VAL A 232 -4.04 -2.62 -16.80
C VAL A 232 -5.46 -3.16 -16.67
N THR A 233 -5.94 -3.91 -17.66
CA THR A 233 -7.29 -4.52 -17.63
C THR A 233 -7.22 -6.05 -17.50
N VAL A 234 -8.32 -6.70 -17.12
CA VAL A 234 -8.39 -8.19 -17.16
C VAL A 234 -8.13 -8.71 -18.57
N ALA A 235 -8.62 -8.02 -19.61
CA ALA A 235 -8.37 -8.40 -21.00
C ALA A 235 -6.87 -8.47 -21.33
N ARG A 236 -6.08 -7.48 -20.87
CA ARG A 236 -4.62 -7.48 -21.05
C ARG A 236 -3.94 -8.65 -20.32
N HIS A 237 -4.41 -9.01 -19.12
CA HIS A 237 -3.91 -10.22 -18.45
C HIS A 237 -4.33 -11.51 -19.17
N ILE A 238 -5.53 -11.60 -19.75
CA ILE A 238 -5.95 -12.76 -20.54
C ILE A 238 -5.09 -12.92 -21.79
N GLU A 239 -4.86 -11.83 -22.53
CA GLU A 239 -3.98 -11.78 -23.70
C GLU A 239 -2.57 -12.24 -23.33
N ALA A 240 -1.97 -11.62 -22.30
CA ALA A 240 -0.64 -11.98 -21.81
C ALA A 240 -0.54 -13.44 -21.36
N GLN A 241 -1.52 -13.94 -20.61
CA GLN A 241 -1.53 -15.34 -20.19
C GLN A 241 -1.76 -16.30 -21.37
N THR A 242 -2.40 -15.85 -22.46
CA THR A 242 -2.68 -16.66 -23.67
C THR A 242 -1.48 -16.71 -24.60
N GLU A 243 -0.95 -15.56 -24.96
CA GLU A 243 0.10 -15.43 -25.98
C GLU A 243 1.49 -15.71 -25.39
N GLN A 244 1.70 -15.40 -24.11
CA GLN A 244 3.02 -15.39 -23.47
C GLN A 244 3.00 -16.16 -22.13
N ARG A 245 2.20 -17.24 -22.06
CA ARG A 245 1.97 -18.01 -20.82
C ARG A 245 3.24 -18.35 -20.03
N PRO A 246 4.32 -18.89 -20.64
CA PRO A 246 5.51 -19.27 -19.89
C PRO A 246 6.22 -18.06 -19.26
N LEU A 247 6.35 -16.96 -20.01
CA LEU A 247 6.95 -15.71 -19.52
C LEU A 247 6.09 -15.08 -18.43
N TYR A 248 4.77 -15.05 -18.59
CA TYR A 248 3.85 -14.51 -17.61
C TYR A 248 3.95 -15.25 -16.27
N ILE A 249 3.94 -16.59 -16.31
CA ILE A 249 4.04 -17.43 -15.11
C ILE A 249 5.43 -17.30 -14.47
N ALA A 250 6.51 -17.32 -15.26
CA ALA A 250 7.88 -17.12 -14.77
C ALA A 250 8.03 -15.78 -14.06
N LEU A 251 7.52 -14.71 -14.65
CA LEU A 251 7.55 -13.37 -14.08
C LEU A 251 6.74 -13.28 -12.79
N LEU A 252 5.50 -13.77 -12.78
CA LEU A 252 4.68 -13.78 -11.56
C LEU A 252 5.36 -14.57 -10.44
N HIS A 253 5.93 -15.74 -10.76
CA HIS A 253 6.64 -16.56 -9.79
C HIS A 253 7.88 -15.85 -9.24
N ALA A 254 8.68 -15.21 -10.10
CA ALA A 254 9.85 -14.44 -9.68
C ALA A 254 9.47 -13.24 -8.80
N LEU A 255 8.38 -12.53 -9.12
CA LEU A 255 7.85 -11.44 -8.31
C LEU A 255 7.44 -11.94 -6.91
N ILE A 256 6.71 -13.06 -6.83
CA ILE A 256 6.28 -13.65 -5.56
C ILE A 256 7.49 -14.13 -4.75
N LYS A 257 8.43 -14.83 -5.39
CA LYS A 257 9.68 -15.31 -4.75
C LYS A 257 10.53 -14.14 -4.23
N GLY A 258 10.58 -13.04 -4.97
CA GLY A 258 11.23 -11.79 -4.58
C GLY A 258 10.45 -10.96 -3.55
N LYS A 259 9.36 -11.51 -2.98
CA LYS A 259 8.46 -10.82 -2.03
C LYS A 259 7.92 -9.49 -2.54
N PHE A 260 7.75 -9.35 -3.86
CA PHE A 260 7.12 -8.17 -4.45
C PHE A 260 5.64 -8.12 -4.06
N GLU A 261 5.21 -7.03 -3.43
CA GLU A 261 3.82 -6.84 -3.06
C GLU A 261 2.97 -6.49 -4.29
N LEU A 262 2.16 -7.45 -4.74
CA LEU A 262 1.18 -7.21 -5.80
C LEU A 262 -0.03 -6.46 -5.24
N ALA A 263 -0.45 -5.39 -5.92
CA ALA A 263 -1.69 -4.71 -5.57
C ALA A 263 -2.89 -5.67 -5.62
N SER A 264 -3.81 -5.57 -4.66
CA SER A 264 -5.01 -6.42 -4.57
C SER A 264 -5.85 -6.41 -5.86
N SER A 265 -5.94 -5.25 -6.53
CA SER A 265 -6.58 -5.14 -7.85
C SER A 265 -5.89 -6.02 -8.90
N ILE A 266 -4.56 -5.99 -8.98
CA ILE A 266 -3.79 -6.79 -9.93
C ILE A 266 -3.96 -8.28 -9.62
N LYS A 267 -3.85 -8.69 -8.34
CA LYS A 267 -4.13 -10.08 -7.91
C LYS A 267 -5.50 -10.54 -8.40
N SER A 268 -6.57 -9.78 -8.12
CA SER A 268 -7.92 -10.14 -8.58
C SER A 268 -8.03 -10.29 -10.10
N ARG A 269 -7.28 -9.48 -10.88
CA ARG A 269 -7.27 -9.56 -12.36
C ARG A 269 -6.48 -10.76 -12.87
N ILE A 270 -5.35 -11.11 -12.24
CA ILE A 270 -4.58 -12.33 -12.52
C ILE A 270 -5.48 -13.56 -12.36
N LEU A 271 -6.19 -13.63 -11.23
CA LEU A 271 -7.09 -14.74 -10.90
C LEU A 271 -8.30 -14.80 -11.85
N ALA A 272 -8.93 -13.67 -12.13
CA ALA A 272 -10.04 -13.58 -13.09
C ALA A 272 -9.60 -14.01 -14.49
N ALA A 273 -8.41 -13.62 -14.94
CA ALA A 273 -7.86 -14.02 -16.23
C ALA A 273 -7.60 -15.54 -16.29
N ALA A 274 -7.06 -16.13 -15.22
CA ALA A 274 -6.85 -17.58 -15.15
C ALA A 274 -8.18 -18.36 -15.24
N TRP A 275 -9.20 -17.92 -14.50
CA TRP A 275 -10.54 -18.51 -14.53
C TRP A 275 -11.27 -18.32 -15.87
N ALA A 276 -11.16 -17.14 -16.47
CA ALA A 276 -11.71 -16.83 -17.80
C ALA A 276 -11.18 -17.77 -18.88
N ARG A 277 -9.90 -18.14 -18.77
CA ARG A 277 -9.21 -19.08 -19.66
C ARG A 277 -9.43 -20.55 -19.31
N HIS A 278 -10.21 -20.83 -18.27
CA HIS A 278 -10.38 -22.18 -17.70
C HIS A 278 -9.06 -22.86 -17.29
N ASP A 279 -8.01 -22.08 -17.01
CA ASP A 279 -6.73 -22.56 -16.49
C ASP A 279 -6.85 -22.75 -14.97
N PHE A 280 -7.71 -23.68 -14.57
CA PHE A 280 -8.03 -23.90 -13.16
C PHE A 280 -6.86 -24.46 -12.38
N ALA A 281 -5.94 -25.20 -13.01
CA ALA A 281 -4.75 -25.69 -12.33
C ALA A 281 -3.84 -24.52 -11.90
N PHE A 282 -3.66 -23.53 -12.77
CA PHE A 282 -2.93 -22.31 -12.42
C PHE A 282 -3.66 -21.52 -11.33
N ALA A 283 -4.98 -21.32 -11.46
CA ALA A 283 -5.77 -20.62 -10.45
C ALA A 283 -5.78 -21.33 -9.09
N ASP A 284 -5.92 -22.66 -9.08
CA ASP A 284 -5.86 -23.47 -7.86
C ASP A 284 -4.47 -23.35 -7.22
N GLY A 285 -3.39 -23.31 -8.01
CA GLY A 285 -2.03 -23.07 -7.51
C GLY A 285 -1.83 -21.70 -6.87
N LEU A 286 -2.50 -20.66 -7.39
CA LEU A 286 -2.52 -19.32 -6.78
C LEU A 286 -3.30 -19.30 -5.45
N LEU A 287 -4.37 -20.09 -5.34
CA LEU A 287 -5.21 -20.17 -4.15
C LEU A 287 -4.66 -21.13 -3.09
N SER A 288 -4.02 -22.21 -3.49
CA SER A 288 -3.45 -23.24 -2.60
C SER A 288 -2.22 -22.77 -1.85
N ALA A 289 -1.66 -21.63 -2.24
CA ALA A 289 -0.61 -20.96 -1.51
C ALA A 289 -1.09 -20.43 -0.14
N THR A 290 -2.22 -20.87 0.42
CA THR A 290 -2.66 -20.49 1.78
C THR A 290 -1.66 -21.05 2.79
N PRO A 291 -1.23 -20.29 3.83
CA PRO A 291 -0.41 -20.88 4.89
C PRO A 291 -1.13 -22.11 5.41
N ALA A 292 -0.41 -23.22 5.53
CA ALA A 292 -0.88 -24.28 6.41
C ALA A 292 -1.14 -23.62 7.78
N PRO A 293 -2.29 -23.89 8.44
CA PRO A 293 -2.50 -23.41 9.80
C PRO A 293 -1.27 -23.82 10.63
N VAL A 294 -0.71 -22.86 11.37
CA VAL A 294 0.37 -23.12 12.32
C VAL A 294 -0.11 -24.28 13.16
N ALA A 295 0.52 -25.44 13.02
CA ALA A 295 0.07 -26.65 13.69
C ALA A 295 0.02 -26.35 15.19
N GLU A 296 -1.19 -26.35 15.75
CA GLU A 296 -1.35 -26.43 17.19
C GLU A 296 -0.58 -27.69 17.62
N SER A 297 0.47 -27.49 18.42
CA SER A 297 1.27 -28.56 18.98
C SER A 297 0.42 -29.35 20.00
N SER A 298 -0.54 -30.11 19.49
CA SER A 298 -1.26 -31.12 20.26
C SER A 298 -0.31 -32.31 20.38
N ASN A 299 0.27 -32.41 21.56
CA ASN A 299 1.15 -33.50 21.96
C ASN A 299 0.28 -34.73 22.26
N GLU A 300 -0.27 -35.37 21.21
CA GLU A 300 -0.99 -36.64 21.35
C GLU A 300 -0.07 -37.82 21.03
N LYS A 301 0.09 -38.69 22.03
CA LYS A 301 0.78 -39.99 21.98
C LYS A 301 0.23 -40.86 20.84
N GLU A 302 1.05 -41.11 19.82
CA GLU A 302 0.82 -42.17 18.85
C GLU A 302 0.92 -43.55 19.52
N THR A 303 -0.22 -44.26 19.58
CA THR A 303 -0.24 -45.73 19.68
C THR A 303 -0.52 -46.32 18.30
N ALA A 304 0.41 -47.15 17.83
CA ALA A 304 0.36 -47.82 16.52
C ALA A 304 -0.82 -48.80 16.39
N GLY A 305 -1.48 -48.79 15.23
CA GLY A 305 -2.55 -49.74 14.87
C GLY A 305 -2.95 -49.68 13.40
N THR A 306 -2.46 -50.64 12.63
CA THR A 306 -2.56 -50.89 11.18
C THR A 306 -3.99 -51.04 10.61
N SER A 307 -4.28 -50.46 9.43
CA SER A 307 -4.91 -51.15 8.27
C SER A 307 -5.07 -50.22 7.05
N ALA A 308 -4.49 -50.61 5.92
CA ALA A 308 -4.49 -49.88 4.66
C ALA A 308 -5.75 -50.19 3.82
N SER A 309 -6.48 -49.15 3.44
CA SER A 309 -7.52 -49.18 2.40
C SER A 309 -7.11 -48.26 1.25
N THR A 310 -6.76 -48.86 0.12
CA THR A 310 -6.26 -48.17 -1.08
C THR A 310 -7.41 -47.55 -1.88
N THR A 311 -7.84 -46.34 -1.51
CA THR A 311 -8.68 -45.51 -2.39
C THR A 311 -7.79 -44.71 -3.34
N ALA A 312 -7.90 -45.01 -4.64
CA ALA A 312 -7.21 -44.30 -5.71
C ALA A 312 -7.63 -42.82 -5.74
N THR A 313 -6.81 -41.97 -5.14
CA THR A 313 -6.97 -40.52 -5.21
C THR A 313 -6.36 -40.07 -6.53
N THR A 314 -7.16 -39.45 -7.39
CA THR A 314 -6.72 -38.88 -8.66
C THR A 314 -5.81 -37.69 -8.38
N THR A 315 -4.51 -37.93 -8.20
CA THR A 315 -3.50 -36.89 -8.02
C THR A 315 -3.43 -36.08 -9.31
N THR A 316 -4.11 -34.93 -9.33
CA THR A 316 -3.95 -33.95 -10.39
C THR A 316 -2.50 -33.49 -10.33
N THR A 317 -1.70 -33.82 -11.33
CA THR A 317 -0.28 -33.41 -11.42
C THR A 317 -0.25 -31.89 -11.47
N ALA A 318 -0.05 -31.26 -10.30
CA ALA A 318 0.06 -29.83 -10.18
C ALA A 318 1.27 -29.36 -10.97
N LEU A 319 1.21 -28.14 -11.53
CA LEU A 319 2.40 -27.49 -12.06
C LEU A 319 3.48 -27.52 -10.98
N PRO A 320 4.75 -27.83 -11.30
CA PRO A 320 5.84 -27.91 -10.32
C PRO A 320 6.22 -26.55 -9.72
N LEU A 321 5.46 -25.50 -10.04
CA LEU A 321 5.60 -24.18 -9.44
C LEU A 321 4.76 -24.13 -8.17
N ASN A 322 5.37 -24.57 -7.07
CA ASN A 322 4.81 -24.33 -5.76
C ASN A 322 4.97 -22.83 -5.45
N PHE A 323 3.89 -22.05 -5.57
CA PHE A 323 3.87 -20.67 -5.10
C PHE A 323 3.94 -20.70 -3.57
N SER A 324 5.14 -20.71 -3.00
CA SER A 324 5.37 -20.79 -1.55
C SER A 324 4.98 -19.53 -0.76
N GLY A 325 4.20 -18.62 -1.38
CA GLY A 325 3.72 -17.40 -0.75
C GLY A 325 2.40 -17.64 -0.01
N ALA A 326 2.50 -18.07 1.25
CA ALA A 326 1.41 -18.11 2.21
C ALA A 326 0.43 -16.93 2.05
N GLY A 327 -0.82 -17.19 1.64
CA GLY A 327 -1.95 -16.27 1.76
C GLY A 327 -1.99 -15.16 0.70
N LEU A 328 -1.33 -15.34 -0.44
CA LEU A 328 -1.22 -14.26 -1.43
C LEU A 328 -2.60 -13.79 -1.97
N PHE A 329 -3.55 -14.71 -2.13
CA PHE A 329 -4.91 -14.44 -2.60
C PHE A 329 -5.92 -14.75 -1.49
N GLY A 330 -6.52 -13.71 -0.92
CA GLY A 330 -7.55 -13.83 0.10
C GLY A 330 -8.96 -13.65 -0.45
N LEU A 331 -9.93 -13.51 0.47
CA LEU A 331 -11.31 -13.19 0.14
C LEU A 331 -11.45 -11.98 -0.79
N PRO A 332 -10.80 -10.83 -0.56
CA PRO A 332 -10.99 -9.65 -1.41
C PRO A 332 -10.66 -9.92 -2.87
N GLU A 333 -9.57 -10.65 -3.12
CA GLU A 333 -9.12 -11.00 -4.46
C GLU A 333 -10.08 -11.99 -5.12
N VAL A 334 -10.51 -13.03 -4.40
CA VAL A 334 -11.45 -14.06 -4.88
C VAL A 334 -12.81 -13.44 -5.22
N LEU A 335 -13.37 -12.64 -4.32
CA LEU A 335 -14.65 -11.96 -4.52
C LEU A 335 -14.59 -10.99 -5.70
N LYS A 336 -13.52 -10.19 -5.78
CA LYS A 336 -13.35 -9.24 -6.87
C LYS A 336 -13.17 -9.95 -8.21
N ALA A 337 -12.38 -11.02 -8.26
CA ALA A 337 -12.22 -11.83 -9.46
C ALA A 337 -13.56 -12.46 -9.92
N ALA A 338 -14.33 -13.02 -8.97
CA ALA A 338 -15.65 -13.57 -9.26
C ALA A 338 -16.64 -12.49 -9.72
N THR A 339 -16.58 -11.31 -9.12
CA THR A 339 -17.41 -10.15 -9.49
C THR A 339 -17.08 -9.65 -10.91
N VAL A 340 -15.80 -9.62 -11.28
CA VAL A 340 -15.38 -9.24 -12.63
C VAL A 340 -15.91 -10.25 -13.66
N LEU A 341 -15.89 -11.55 -13.36
CA LEU A 341 -16.47 -12.58 -14.23
C LEU A 341 -18.01 -12.59 -14.23
N ASP A 342 -18.64 -11.98 -13.24
CA ASP A 342 -20.09 -11.75 -13.16
C ASP A 342 -20.54 -10.45 -13.87
N SER A 343 -19.60 -9.64 -14.36
CA SER A 343 -19.86 -8.33 -14.98
C SER A 343 -20.88 -8.42 -16.12
N ALA A 344 -20.78 -9.40 -17.01
CA ALA A 344 -21.72 -9.57 -18.14
C ALA A 344 -23.17 -9.84 -17.69
N ARG A 345 -23.37 -10.54 -16.56
CA ARG A 345 -24.72 -10.72 -15.97
C ARG A 345 -25.21 -9.40 -15.39
N ARG A 346 -24.36 -8.70 -14.62
CA ARG A 346 -24.68 -7.41 -13.98
C ARG A 346 -24.99 -6.33 -15.02
N ILE A 347 -24.25 -6.26 -16.12
CA ILE A 347 -24.49 -5.35 -17.25
C ILE A 347 -25.91 -5.56 -17.79
N ARG A 348 -26.31 -6.80 -18.11
CA ARG A 348 -27.66 -7.11 -18.61
C ARG A 348 -28.76 -6.73 -17.61
N VAL A 349 -28.53 -6.94 -16.31
CA VAL A 349 -29.47 -6.55 -15.25
C VAL A 349 -29.62 -5.03 -15.17
N LEU A 350 -28.51 -4.29 -15.19
CA LEU A 350 -28.49 -2.83 -15.15
C LEU A 350 -29.09 -2.22 -16.42
N GLU A 351 -28.81 -2.77 -17.61
CA GLU A 351 -29.42 -2.35 -18.88
C GLU A 351 -30.93 -2.58 -18.87
N LYS A 352 -31.40 -3.72 -18.36
CA LYS A 352 -32.84 -3.97 -18.19
C LYS A 352 -33.48 -2.99 -17.21
N ARG A 353 -32.80 -2.67 -16.11
CA ARG A 353 -33.26 -1.67 -15.13
C ARG A 353 -33.28 -0.26 -15.72
N LEU A 354 -32.25 0.10 -16.48
CA LEU A 354 -32.15 1.37 -17.19
C LEU A 354 -33.30 1.51 -18.18
N ARG A 355 -33.56 0.48 -18.99
CA ARG A 355 -34.68 0.45 -19.93
C ARG A 355 -36.03 0.64 -19.24
N LYS A 356 -36.27 -0.08 -18.13
CA LYS A 356 -37.50 0.09 -17.33
C LYS A 356 -37.67 1.51 -16.78
N LEU A 357 -36.58 2.12 -16.29
CA LEU A 357 -36.62 3.50 -15.78
C LEU A 357 -36.87 4.52 -16.90
N GLN A 358 -36.36 4.25 -18.11
CA GLN A 358 -36.63 5.06 -19.31
C GLN A 358 -38.06 4.87 -19.81
N GLU A 359 -38.62 3.65 -19.75
CA GLU A 359 -40.00 3.37 -20.12
C GLU A 359 -41.01 3.99 -19.13
N GLN A 360 -40.66 4.07 -17.84
CA GLN A 360 -41.44 4.70 -16.77
C GLN A 360 -41.47 6.24 -16.82
N ASN A 361 -41.30 6.84 -18.01
CA ASN A 361 -41.22 8.27 -18.36
C ASN A 361 -42.35 9.20 -17.83
N ALA A 362 -43.17 8.80 -16.86
CA ALA A 362 -44.34 9.52 -16.36
C ALA A 362 -44.07 10.45 -15.14
N VAL A 363 -42.93 10.35 -14.46
CA VAL A 363 -42.60 11.24 -13.33
C VAL A 363 -41.11 11.56 -13.41
N LYS A 364 -40.78 12.84 -13.64
CA LYS A 364 -39.42 13.41 -13.75
C LYS A 364 -38.34 12.45 -13.20
N PRO A 365 -37.55 11.78 -14.06
CA PRO A 365 -36.61 10.78 -13.60
C PRO A 365 -35.66 11.42 -12.58
N ARG A 366 -35.49 10.77 -11.42
CA ARG A 366 -34.44 11.12 -10.46
C ARG A 366 -33.09 10.97 -11.17
N SER A 367 -32.60 12.06 -11.75
CA SER A 367 -31.38 12.14 -12.58
C SER A 367 -30.21 11.41 -11.91
N ALA A 368 -30.09 11.54 -10.58
CA ALA A 368 -29.08 10.87 -9.77
C ALA A 368 -29.05 9.33 -9.94
N THR A 369 -30.21 8.66 -10.00
CA THR A 369 -30.27 7.19 -10.16
C THR A 369 -29.79 6.77 -11.54
N LEU A 370 -30.20 7.50 -12.59
CA LEU A 370 -29.77 7.22 -13.97
C LEU A 370 -28.27 7.47 -14.13
N VAL A 371 -27.75 8.57 -13.58
CA VAL A 371 -26.31 8.87 -13.55
C VAL A 371 -25.54 7.76 -12.83
N THR A 372 -26.06 7.27 -11.70
CA THR A 372 -25.43 6.17 -10.96
C THR A 372 -25.40 4.87 -11.76
N ILE A 373 -26.51 4.49 -12.41
CA ILE A 373 -26.58 3.27 -13.24
C ILE A 373 -25.64 3.39 -14.45
N ASN A 374 -25.60 4.55 -15.12
CA ASN A 374 -24.70 4.78 -16.25
C ASN A 374 -23.24 4.72 -15.85
N ARG A 375 -22.86 5.30 -14.69
CA ARG A 375 -21.51 5.17 -14.13
C ARG A 375 -21.16 3.71 -13.86
N GLN A 376 -22.04 2.96 -13.19
CA GLN A 376 -21.83 1.54 -12.92
C GLN A 376 -21.69 0.72 -14.21
N LEU A 377 -22.48 1.02 -15.24
CA LEU A 377 -22.35 0.39 -16.55
C LEU A 377 -21.01 0.71 -17.22
N ALA A 378 -20.54 1.97 -17.14
CA ALA A 378 -19.24 2.36 -17.65
C ALA A 378 -18.11 1.61 -16.94
N ASP A 379 -18.13 1.56 -15.61
CA ASP A 379 -17.14 0.86 -14.79
C ASP A 379 -17.13 -0.65 -15.09
N LEU A 380 -18.31 -1.28 -15.16
CA LEU A 380 -18.43 -2.71 -15.46
C LEU A 380 -18.01 -3.05 -16.89
N ARG A 381 -18.26 -2.16 -17.85
CA ARG A 381 -17.83 -2.34 -19.25
C ARG A 381 -16.32 -2.16 -19.39
N ALA A 382 -15.71 -1.26 -18.63
CA ALA A 382 -14.26 -1.07 -18.61
C ALA A 382 -13.51 -2.32 -18.09
N GLU A 383 -14.10 -3.02 -17.12
CA GLU A 383 -13.57 -4.28 -16.56
C GLU A 383 -14.20 -5.54 -17.19
N ALA A 384 -15.03 -5.40 -18.22
CA ALA A 384 -15.72 -6.53 -18.82
C ALA A 384 -14.72 -7.50 -19.45
N VAL A 385 -14.92 -8.79 -19.17
CA VAL A 385 -14.04 -9.84 -19.65
C VAL A 385 -14.49 -10.27 -21.05
N PRO A 386 -13.60 -10.33 -22.06
CA PRO A 386 -13.97 -10.69 -23.43
C PRO A 386 -14.43 -12.15 -23.56
N ALA A 387 -13.93 -13.04 -22.70
CA ALA A 387 -14.27 -14.45 -22.67
C ALA A 387 -14.38 -14.97 -21.23
N GLY A 388 -15.26 -15.95 -21.00
CA GLY A 388 -15.51 -16.51 -19.68
C GLY A 388 -16.63 -15.78 -18.90
N SER A 389 -17.18 -16.46 -17.91
CA SER A 389 -18.19 -15.91 -17.01
C SER A 389 -18.17 -16.66 -15.67
N MET A 390 -18.88 -16.13 -14.67
CA MET A 390 -19.15 -16.83 -13.41
C MET A 390 -20.08 -18.04 -13.64
N SER A 391 -19.51 -19.12 -14.17
CA SER A 391 -20.21 -20.36 -14.50
C SER A 391 -20.47 -21.22 -13.26
N GLY A 392 -21.41 -22.18 -13.34
CA GLY A 392 -21.66 -23.12 -12.25
C GLY A 392 -20.44 -23.99 -11.87
N ALA A 393 -19.54 -24.27 -12.82
CA ALA A 393 -18.29 -24.97 -12.56
C ALA A 393 -17.32 -24.11 -11.75
N LEU A 394 -17.20 -22.82 -12.08
CA LEU A 394 -16.38 -21.88 -11.31
C LEU A 394 -16.98 -21.64 -9.91
N ALA A 395 -18.30 -21.44 -9.82
CA ALA A 395 -18.99 -21.33 -8.54
C ALA A 395 -18.70 -22.53 -7.62
N ARG A 396 -18.72 -23.76 -8.16
CA ARG A 396 -18.34 -24.97 -7.41
C ARG A 396 -16.90 -24.92 -6.90
N ARG A 397 -15.94 -24.42 -7.70
CA ARG A 397 -14.54 -24.29 -7.28
C ARG A 397 -14.36 -23.23 -6.19
N VAL A 398 -15.05 -22.11 -6.31
CA VAL A 398 -15.07 -21.07 -5.26
C VAL A 398 -15.65 -21.63 -3.96
N ARG A 399 -16.70 -22.48 -4.03
CA ARG A 399 -17.20 -23.21 -2.84
C ARG A 399 -16.15 -24.13 -2.24
N VAL A 400 -15.49 -24.96 -3.06
CA VAL A 400 -14.41 -25.85 -2.58
C VAL A 400 -13.26 -25.07 -1.94
N TRP A 401 -12.94 -23.88 -2.46
CA TRP A 401 -11.97 -22.98 -1.83
C TRP A 401 -12.48 -22.45 -0.49
N ALA A 402 -13.74 -22.00 -0.42
CA ALA A 402 -14.35 -21.50 0.81
C ALA A 402 -14.45 -22.59 1.89
N ASP A 403 -14.77 -23.83 1.51
CA ASP A 403 -14.84 -25.00 2.40
C ASP A 403 -13.47 -25.34 3.02
N LYS A 404 -12.35 -24.90 2.42
CA LYS A 404 -10.99 -25.13 2.93
C LYS A 404 -10.55 -24.09 3.96
N ILE A 405 -11.29 -23.00 4.14
CA ILE A 405 -10.95 -21.97 5.12
C ILE A 405 -11.20 -22.54 6.52
N GLY A 406 -10.15 -22.56 7.34
CA GLY A 406 -10.20 -23.15 8.68
C GLY A 406 -11.13 -22.39 9.64
N ALA A 407 -11.54 -23.06 10.73
CA ALA A 407 -12.38 -22.44 11.76
C ALA A 407 -11.72 -21.22 12.42
N ALA A 408 -10.41 -21.27 12.65
CA ALA A 408 -9.64 -20.14 13.20
C ALA A 408 -9.68 -18.93 12.27
N ASP A 409 -9.47 -19.12 10.96
CA ASP A 409 -9.53 -18.06 9.95
C ASP A 409 -10.94 -17.47 9.84
N LEU A 410 -11.98 -18.31 9.82
CA LEU A 410 -13.37 -17.85 9.81
C LEU A 410 -13.72 -17.07 11.07
N THR A 411 -13.19 -17.47 12.23
CA THR A 411 -13.32 -16.71 13.48
C THR A 411 -12.64 -15.35 13.36
N PHE A 412 -11.40 -15.31 12.87
CA PHE A 412 -10.68 -14.07 12.57
C PHE A 412 -11.51 -13.16 11.64
N TYR A 413 -12.02 -13.71 10.54
CA TYR A 413 -12.82 -12.95 9.57
C TYR A 413 -14.14 -12.47 10.16
N GLY A 414 -14.79 -13.25 11.01
CA GLY A 414 -16.07 -12.90 11.62
C GLY A 414 -15.92 -11.73 12.59
N LEU A 415 -14.80 -11.66 13.29
CA LEU A 415 -14.49 -10.61 14.25
C LEU A 415 -13.96 -9.32 13.59
N GLN A 416 -13.17 -9.44 12.52
CA GLN A 416 -12.44 -8.28 11.96
C GLN A 416 -12.99 -7.75 10.65
N MET A 417 -13.59 -8.58 9.82
CA MET A 417 -13.98 -8.21 8.46
C MET A 417 -15.48 -7.87 8.40
N PRO A 418 -15.88 -6.95 7.52
CA PRO A 418 -17.30 -6.71 7.27
C PRO A 418 -17.96 -7.99 6.75
N THR A 419 -19.21 -8.22 7.12
CA THR A 419 -20.01 -9.39 6.71
C THR A 419 -20.45 -9.33 5.25
N ARG A 420 -20.56 -8.12 4.68
CA ARG A 420 -21.09 -7.89 3.32
C ARG A 420 -20.29 -8.62 2.22
N PRO A 421 -18.95 -8.54 2.15
CA PRO A 421 -18.17 -9.33 1.19
C PRO A 421 -18.44 -10.84 1.24
N TRP A 422 -18.61 -11.41 2.42
CA TRP A 422 -18.93 -12.84 2.58
C TRP A 422 -20.31 -13.18 2.05
N LYS A 423 -21.31 -12.34 2.33
CA LYS A 423 -22.64 -12.46 1.76
C LYS A 423 -22.60 -12.40 0.23
N GLU A 424 -21.90 -11.42 -0.33
CA GLU A 424 -21.77 -11.26 -1.78
C GLU A 424 -21.07 -12.47 -2.43
N LEU A 425 -20.03 -13.01 -1.80
CA LEU A 425 -19.37 -14.22 -2.28
C LEU A 425 -20.30 -15.44 -2.20
N ALA A 426 -20.99 -15.62 -1.08
CA ALA A 426 -21.93 -16.72 -0.87
C ALA A 426 -23.08 -16.69 -1.89
N ASP A 427 -23.63 -15.50 -2.17
CA ASP A 427 -24.65 -15.27 -3.20
C ASP A 427 -24.12 -15.57 -4.62
N LEU A 428 -22.87 -15.19 -4.91
CA LEU A 428 -22.23 -15.43 -6.21
C LEU A 428 -21.89 -16.90 -6.46
N ALA A 429 -21.38 -17.59 -5.45
CA ALA A 429 -20.93 -18.99 -5.54
C ALA A 429 -22.01 -19.99 -5.09
N HIS A 430 -23.17 -19.51 -4.64
CA HIS A 430 -24.25 -20.31 -4.06
C HIS A 430 -23.76 -21.21 -2.92
N VAL A 431 -22.99 -20.63 -1.99
CA VAL A 431 -22.51 -21.33 -0.79
C VAL A 431 -23.70 -21.59 0.13
N ASN A 432 -23.81 -22.80 0.67
CA ASN A 432 -24.88 -23.11 1.63
C ASN A 432 -24.62 -22.33 2.94
N PRO A 433 -25.58 -21.53 3.44
CA PRO A 433 -25.36 -20.70 4.62
C PRO A 433 -25.17 -21.49 5.91
N VAL A 434 -25.50 -22.79 5.97
CA VAL A 434 -25.35 -23.61 7.19
C VAL A 434 -24.17 -24.57 7.07
N THR A 435 -24.03 -25.25 5.92
CA THR A 435 -23.04 -26.34 5.76
C THR A 435 -21.85 -25.98 4.87
N GLY A 436 -21.80 -24.77 4.32
CA GLY A 436 -20.84 -24.38 3.28
C GLY A 436 -19.55 -23.73 3.81
N MET A 437 -19.27 -23.87 5.11
CA MET A 437 -18.08 -23.34 5.78
C MET A 437 -17.69 -24.26 6.95
N ALA A 438 -16.45 -24.16 7.44
CA ALA A 438 -15.96 -24.98 8.54
C ALA A 438 -16.66 -24.74 9.89
N VAL A 439 -17.35 -23.61 10.05
CA VAL A 439 -18.17 -23.30 11.23
C VAL A 439 -19.60 -22.94 10.80
N ASP A 440 -20.58 -23.43 11.56
CA ASP A 440 -22.01 -23.33 11.26
C ASP A 440 -22.60 -21.93 11.53
N TRP A 441 -21.96 -21.15 12.39
CA TRP A 441 -22.41 -19.81 12.80
C TRP A 441 -22.00 -18.68 11.84
N PHE A 442 -20.93 -18.86 11.07
CA PHE A 442 -20.28 -17.77 10.34
C PHE A 442 -21.17 -17.13 9.26
N LEU A 443 -21.65 -17.93 8.31
CA LEU A 443 -22.52 -17.41 7.26
C LEU A 443 -23.88 -16.95 7.79
N PRO A 444 -24.57 -17.66 8.71
CA PRO A 444 -25.83 -17.16 9.24
C PRO A 444 -25.69 -15.80 9.90
N VAL A 445 -24.62 -15.57 10.66
CA VAL A 445 -24.31 -14.25 11.22
C VAL A 445 -24.00 -13.23 10.11
N ALA A 446 -23.25 -13.62 9.07
CA ALA A 446 -23.00 -12.74 7.93
C ALA A 446 -24.29 -12.36 7.15
N PHE A 447 -25.29 -13.23 7.16
CA PHE A 447 -26.64 -12.98 6.61
C PHE A 447 -27.57 -12.24 7.57
N GLY A 448 -27.12 -11.89 8.77
CA GLY A 448 -27.84 -11.05 9.73
C GLY A 448 -28.54 -11.80 10.87
N LYS A 449 -28.28 -13.10 11.05
CA LYS A 449 -28.70 -13.76 12.31
C LYS A 449 -27.93 -13.15 13.49
N PRO A 450 -28.58 -12.97 14.64
CA PRO A 450 -27.91 -12.42 15.81
C PRO A 450 -26.85 -13.40 16.32
N ALA A 451 -25.69 -12.87 16.74
CA ALA A 451 -24.60 -13.70 17.27
C ALA A 451 -25.01 -14.46 18.55
N SER A 452 -26.01 -13.98 19.29
CA SER A 452 -26.56 -14.62 20.48
C SER A 452 -27.15 -16.02 20.23
N ASP A 453 -27.52 -16.33 18.98
CA ASP A 453 -28.02 -17.67 18.61
C ASP A 453 -26.89 -18.73 18.65
N PHE A 454 -25.64 -18.30 18.78
CA PHE A 454 -24.45 -19.14 18.75
C PHE A 454 -23.59 -18.89 20.02
N PRO A 455 -24.07 -19.25 21.22
CA PRO A 455 -23.48 -18.83 22.50
C PRO A 455 -22.03 -19.29 22.72
N ASN A 456 -21.62 -20.39 22.06
CA ASN A 456 -20.25 -20.91 22.15
C ASN A 456 -19.28 -20.28 21.14
N SER A 457 -19.75 -19.34 20.31
CA SER A 457 -18.93 -18.67 19.31
C SER A 457 -18.24 -17.44 19.90
N ALA A 458 -16.99 -17.17 19.49
CA ALA A 458 -16.26 -15.98 19.90
C ALA A 458 -17.00 -14.68 19.54
N ILE A 459 -17.81 -14.68 18.47
CA ILE A 459 -18.59 -13.52 18.04
C ILE A 459 -19.77 -13.21 18.97
N ALA A 460 -20.35 -14.22 19.63
CA ALA A 460 -21.42 -14.00 20.61
C ALA A 460 -20.92 -13.20 21.82
N MET A 461 -19.66 -13.41 22.20
CA MET A 461 -19.01 -12.70 23.32
C MET A 461 -18.64 -11.25 22.99
N HIS A 462 -18.59 -10.86 21.71
CA HIS A 462 -18.17 -9.50 21.29
C HIS A 462 -19.08 -8.38 21.81
N GLY A 463 -20.39 -8.62 21.89
CA GLY A 463 -21.38 -7.54 22.03
C GLY A 463 -21.29 -6.72 23.32
N ASN A 464 -20.70 -7.27 24.40
CA ASN A 464 -20.59 -6.63 25.71
C ASN A 464 -19.29 -7.05 26.44
N VAL A 465 -18.13 -6.82 25.80
CA VAL A 465 -16.84 -7.15 26.42
C VAL A 465 -16.50 -6.12 27.50
N ASP A 466 -16.55 -6.54 28.76
CA ASP A 466 -15.93 -5.82 29.89
C ASP A 466 -14.48 -6.30 30.12
N GLN A 467 -13.79 -5.75 31.12
CA GLN A 467 -12.39 -6.12 31.40
C GLN A 467 -12.24 -7.62 31.72
N LYS A 468 -13.24 -8.24 32.36
CA LYS A 468 -13.22 -9.66 32.68
C LYS A 468 -13.46 -10.51 31.42
N GLY A 469 -14.44 -10.11 30.61
CA GLY A 469 -14.73 -10.73 29.33
C GLY A 469 -13.56 -10.63 28.36
N LEU A 470 -12.76 -9.57 28.43
CA LEU A 470 -11.53 -9.46 27.64
C LEU A 470 -10.51 -10.56 28.01
N GLY A 471 -10.31 -10.80 29.31
CA GLY A 471 -9.45 -11.90 29.77
C GLY A 471 -9.95 -13.27 29.32
N VAL A 472 -11.27 -13.51 29.35
CA VAL A 472 -11.90 -14.74 28.83
C VAL A 472 -11.66 -14.89 27.33
N LEU A 473 -11.89 -13.84 26.54
CA LEU A 473 -11.67 -13.86 25.09
C LEU A 473 -10.22 -14.19 24.73
N ILE A 474 -9.26 -13.63 25.45
CA ILE A 474 -7.83 -13.85 25.20
C ILE A 474 -7.43 -15.28 25.58
N ASN A 475 -7.80 -15.75 26.77
CA ASN A 475 -7.32 -17.02 27.31
C ASN A 475 -8.09 -18.25 26.80
N GLU A 476 -9.40 -18.13 26.54
CA GLU A 476 -10.23 -19.28 26.13
C GLU A 476 -10.40 -19.37 24.62
N HIS A 477 -10.47 -18.23 23.93
CA HIS A 477 -10.77 -18.20 22.50
C HIS A 477 -9.57 -17.82 21.62
N HIS A 478 -8.43 -17.48 22.22
CA HIS A 478 -7.20 -17.06 21.52
C HIS A 478 -7.48 -16.03 20.42
N VAL A 479 -8.32 -15.04 20.72
CA VAL A 479 -8.74 -14.08 19.70
C VAL A 479 -7.53 -13.34 19.10
N PRO A 480 -7.52 -13.07 17.79
CA PRO A 480 -6.35 -12.47 17.16
C PRO A 480 -6.02 -11.09 17.75
N TYR A 481 -4.74 -10.79 17.96
CA TYR A 481 -4.33 -9.54 18.62
C TYR A 481 -4.85 -8.27 17.93
N SER A 482 -4.91 -8.24 16.59
CA SER A 482 -5.43 -7.07 15.86
C SER A 482 -6.88 -6.73 16.22
N TYR A 483 -7.68 -7.74 16.59
CA TYR A 483 -9.03 -7.54 17.09
C TYR A 483 -9.04 -7.02 18.53
N VAL A 484 -8.24 -7.62 19.43
CA VAL A 484 -8.06 -7.14 20.81
C VAL A 484 -7.66 -5.67 20.84
N ARG A 485 -6.67 -5.31 20.01
CA ARG A 485 -6.18 -3.94 19.86
C ARG A 485 -7.28 -2.97 19.42
N LYS A 486 -8.16 -3.39 18.50
CA LYS A 486 -9.32 -2.59 18.06
C LYS A 486 -10.30 -2.38 19.21
N LEU A 487 -10.64 -3.44 19.97
CA LEU A 487 -11.53 -3.33 21.14
C LEU A 487 -10.98 -2.35 22.18
N VAL A 488 -9.71 -2.47 22.53
CA VAL A 488 -9.03 -1.59 23.50
C VAL A 488 -9.07 -0.13 23.00
N ALA A 489 -8.76 0.11 21.73
CA ALA A 489 -8.81 1.45 21.14
C ALA A 489 -10.23 2.05 21.12
N GLU A 490 -11.25 1.26 20.80
CA GLU A 490 -12.66 1.69 20.73
C GLU A 490 -13.27 1.94 22.12
N SER A 491 -12.76 1.26 23.15
CA SER A 491 -13.21 1.41 24.54
C SER A 491 -12.91 2.78 25.16
N LYS A 492 -12.07 3.60 24.51
CA LYS A 492 -11.61 4.91 25.01
C LYS A 492 -11.00 4.84 26.43
N GLY A 493 -10.30 3.74 26.72
CA GLY A 493 -9.63 3.50 28.00
C GLY A 493 -10.43 2.71 29.02
N ALA A 494 -11.65 2.27 28.70
CA ALA A 494 -12.42 1.37 29.57
C ALA A 494 -11.86 -0.06 29.61
N LEU A 495 -11.17 -0.49 28.55
CA LEU A 495 -10.43 -1.75 28.48
C LEU A 495 -8.93 -1.44 28.49
N VAL A 496 -8.18 -2.17 29.31
CA VAL A 496 -6.71 -2.06 29.41
C VAL A 496 -6.11 -3.46 29.31
N LEU A 497 -5.00 -3.60 28.59
CA LEU A 497 -4.24 -4.85 28.59
C LEU A 497 -3.34 -4.88 29.82
N ASP A 498 -3.72 -5.69 30.81
CA ASP A 498 -2.84 -6.03 31.92
C ASP A 498 -1.67 -6.91 31.46
N GLU A 499 -0.68 -7.12 32.34
CA GLU A 499 0.52 -7.89 32.01
C GLU A 499 0.19 -9.35 31.66
N ASP A 500 -0.75 -9.96 32.38
CA ASP A 500 -1.18 -11.35 32.14
C ASP A 500 -1.80 -11.51 30.74
N ALA A 501 -2.67 -10.57 30.33
CA ALA A 501 -3.24 -10.54 29.00
C ALA A 501 -2.17 -10.36 27.92
N LYS A 502 -1.19 -9.49 28.14
CA LYS A 502 -0.06 -9.29 27.20
C LYS A 502 0.78 -10.55 27.05
N VAL A 503 1.06 -11.23 28.15
CA VAL A 503 1.80 -12.51 28.15
C VAL A 503 1.01 -13.59 27.42
N ALA A 504 -0.29 -13.73 27.71
CA ALA A 504 -1.16 -14.68 27.03
C ALA A 504 -1.20 -14.42 25.51
N ILE A 505 -1.42 -13.17 25.08
CA ILE A 505 -1.36 -12.77 23.67
C ILE A 505 -0.02 -13.14 23.05
N SER A 506 1.09 -12.86 23.76
CA SER A 506 2.44 -13.15 23.27
C SER A 506 2.75 -14.64 23.15
N ALA A 507 1.99 -15.51 23.82
CA ALA A 507 2.18 -16.96 23.75
C ALA A 507 1.55 -17.58 22.50
N TYR A 508 0.32 -17.18 22.14
CA TYR A 508 -0.40 -17.77 21.00
C TYR A 508 -0.30 -16.96 19.69
N SER A 509 -0.01 -15.66 19.75
CA SER A 509 0.05 -14.83 18.54
C SER A 509 1.31 -15.13 17.72
N PRO A 510 1.28 -15.01 16.38
CA PRO A 510 2.48 -15.13 15.54
C PRO A 510 3.64 -14.23 16.03
N LEU A 511 4.87 -14.77 16.07
CA LEU A 511 6.03 -14.09 16.66
C LEU A 511 6.31 -12.72 16.01
N ASP A 512 6.16 -12.65 14.70
CA ASP A 512 6.22 -11.42 13.92
C ASP A 512 5.20 -10.38 14.37
N GLN A 513 3.96 -10.77 14.66
CA GLN A 513 2.94 -9.87 15.19
C GLN A 513 3.32 -9.33 16.57
N VAL A 514 3.83 -10.18 17.47
CA VAL A 514 4.23 -9.78 18.82
C VAL A 514 5.38 -8.75 18.76
N ILE A 515 6.40 -9.01 17.93
CA ILE A 515 7.52 -8.08 17.72
C ILE A 515 7.05 -6.79 17.04
N TRP A 516 6.12 -6.90 16.08
CA TRP A 516 5.58 -5.74 15.36
C TRP A 516 4.88 -4.76 16.30
N TYR A 517 4.13 -5.27 17.27
CA TYR A 517 3.37 -4.46 18.24
C TYR A 517 4.01 -4.41 19.62
N HIS A 518 5.34 -4.60 19.70
CA HIS A 518 6.07 -4.55 20.97
C HIS A 518 5.95 -3.22 21.71
N GLU A 519 5.69 -2.12 21.01
CA GLU A 519 5.42 -0.82 21.63
C GLU A 519 4.16 -0.82 22.52
N GLU A 520 3.20 -1.71 22.26
CA GLU A 520 1.95 -1.85 23.00
C GLU A 520 2.01 -3.03 23.99
N LEU A 521 2.60 -4.14 23.55
CA LEU A 521 2.67 -5.40 24.31
C LEU A 521 3.87 -5.48 25.26
N GLY A 522 4.92 -4.69 25.04
CA GLY A 522 6.24 -4.94 25.63
C GLY A 522 6.35 -4.70 27.13
N CYS A 523 6.45 -5.77 27.90
CA CYS A 523 6.91 -5.84 29.29
C CYS A 523 7.98 -6.94 29.43
N ASP A 524 8.65 -7.02 30.58
CA ASP A 524 9.76 -7.97 30.79
C ASP A 524 9.32 -9.43 30.60
N ALA A 525 8.09 -9.77 31.00
CA ALA A 525 7.51 -11.10 30.79
C ALA A 525 7.27 -11.41 29.31
N VAL A 526 6.81 -10.43 28.52
CA VAL A 526 6.68 -10.58 27.06
C VAL A 526 8.06 -10.69 26.40
N ASP A 527 9.06 -9.94 26.85
CA ASP A 527 10.44 -10.06 26.37
C ASP A 527 10.98 -11.48 26.61
N ALA A 528 10.71 -12.06 27.78
CA ALA A 528 11.07 -13.44 28.10
C ALA A 528 10.34 -14.46 27.20
N THR A 529 9.04 -14.27 26.93
CA THR A 529 8.28 -15.13 26.02
C THR A 529 8.85 -15.08 24.59
N ILE A 530 9.13 -13.87 24.06
CA ILE A 530 9.73 -13.71 22.73
C ILE A 530 11.11 -14.40 22.70
N ALA A 531 11.96 -14.17 23.71
CA ALA A 531 13.28 -14.78 23.79
C ALA A 531 13.21 -16.31 23.81
N SER A 532 12.30 -16.89 24.60
CA SER A 532 12.09 -18.34 24.66
C SER A 532 11.64 -18.91 23.32
N ARG A 533 10.76 -18.22 22.59
CA ARG A 533 10.28 -18.66 21.26
C ARG A 533 11.38 -18.60 20.20
N VAL A 534 12.20 -17.55 20.24
CA VAL A 534 13.38 -17.41 19.36
C VAL A 534 14.41 -18.51 19.67
N ASP A 535 14.67 -18.77 20.95
CA ASP A 535 15.60 -19.84 21.38
C ASP A 535 15.07 -21.24 21.01
N ALA A 536 13.73 -21.41 20.94
CA ALA A 536 13.08 -22.62 20.42
C ALA A 536 13.15 -22.76 18.88
N GLY A 537 13.73 -21.77 18.18
CA GLY A 537 13.92 -21.81 16.73
C GLY A 537 12.71 -21.34 15.92
N GLU A 538 11.73 -20.68 16.55
CA GLU A 538 10.62 -20.08 15.81
C GLU A 538 11.12 -18.99 14.85
N THR A 539 10.59 -18.99 13.62
CA THR A 539 11.04 -18.09 12.55
C THR A 539 10.00 -16.99 12.26
N LEU A 540 10.48 -15.85 11.75
CA LEU A 540 9.62 -14.74 11.36
C LEU A 540 9.12 -14.94 9.94
N VAL A 541 7.84 -15.31 9.81
CA VAL A 541 7.24 -15.66 8.51
C VAL A 541 6.83 -14.40 7.73
N ASN A 542 6.12 -13.45 8.35
CA ASN A 542 5.55 -12.30 7.63
C ASN A 542 6.23 -10.95 7.95
N MET A 543 7.29 -10.94 8.77
CA MET A 543 8.11 -9.75 8.98
C MET A 543 9.23 -9.70 7.94
N ASN A 544 9.52 -8.52 7.40
CA ASN A 544 10.69 -8.32 6.55
C ASN A 544 11.84 -7.64 7.28
N TYR A 545 13.02 -7.64 6.63
CA TYR A 545 14.24 -7.12 7.24
C TYR A 545 14.09 -5.65 7.62
N GLY A 546 13.52 -4.83 6.73
CA GLY A 546 13.31 -3.40 6.98
C GLY A 546 12.53 -3.15 8.26
N LYS A 547 11.41 -3.85 8.46
CA LYS A 547 10.61 -3.71 9.68
C LYS A 547 11.28 -4.33 10.92
N LEU A 548 11.98 -5.45 10.78
CA LEU A 548 12.72 -6.02 11.90
C LEU A 548 13.81 -5.07 12.38
N MET A 549 14.51 -4.40 11.46
CA MET A 549 15.52 -3.38 11.79
C MET A 549 14.96 -2.13 12.44
N ASP A 550 13.71 -1.75 12.12
CA ASP A 550 12.98 -0.71 12.86
C ASP A 550 12.78 -1.14 14.34
N ARG A 551 12.39 -2.41 14.55
CA ARG A 551 12.09 -2.96 15.89
C ARG A 551 13.33 -3.23 16.73
N LEU A 552 14.33 -3.94 16.23
CA LEU A 552 15.65 -3.35 16.04
C LEU A 552 16.07 -2.15 16.92
N LEU A 553 16.15 -1.02 16.22
CA LEU A 553 16.54 0.27 16.74
C LEU A 553 15.66 0.69 17.92
N TYR A 554 14.35 0.44 17.86
CA TYR A 554 13.43 0.74 18.96
C TYR A 554 13.81 0.02 20.26
N LEU A 555 14.00 -1.30 20.23
CA LEU A 555 14.39 -2.11 21.39
C LEU A 555 15.76 -1.69 21.92
N THR A 556 16.68 -1.38 21.01
CA THR A 556 18.03 -0.94 21.37
C THR A 556 18.00 0.45 22.03
N MET A 557 17.12 1.35 21.59
CA MET A 557 16.91 2.67 22.23
C MET A 557 16.24 2.54 23.60
N ARG A 558 15.34 1.58 23.79
CA ARG A 558 14.72 1.25 25.09
C ARG A 558 15.69 0.56 26.06
N GLY A 559 16.82 0.05 25.56
CA GLY A 559 17.77 -0.74 26.36
C GLY A 559 17.27 -2.14 26.69
N SER A 560 16.28 -2.68 25.96
CA SER A 560 15.80 -4.05 26.19
C SER A 560 16.84 -5.06 25.70
N PRO A 561 17.23 -6.06 26.50
CA PRO A 561 18.21 -7.08 26.07
C PRO A 561 17.69 -7.97 24.92
N LEU A 562 16.38 -7.92 24.64
CA LEU A 562 15.74 -8.69 23.57
C LEU A 562 16.35 -8.40 22.18
N TYR A 563 16.83 -7.17 21.93
CA TYR A 563 17.40 -6.86 20.60
C TYR A 563 18.55 -7.80 20.24
N ALA A 564 19.38 -8.19 21.22
CA ALA A 564 20.53 -9.07 20.98
C ALA A 564 20.10 -10.47 20.50
N LYS A 565 18.96 -10.96 20.99
CA LYS A 565 18.36 -12.24 20.57
C LYS A 565 17.79 -12.19 19.16
N LEU A 566 17.36 -11.02 18.71
CA LEU A 566 16.77 -10.83 17.38
C LEU A 566 17.80 -10.54 16.27
N ILE A 567 19.05 -10.17 16.63
CA ILE A 567 20.14 -9.92 15.65
C ILE A 567 20.38 -11.13 14.72
N PRO A 568 20.53 -12.37 15.21
CA PRO A 568 20.78 -13.52 14.33
C PRO A 568 19.67 -13.76 13.30
N LEU A 569 18.41 -13.48 13.66
CA LEU A 569 17.27 -13.56 12.74
C LEU A 569 17.39 -12.49 11.65
N ALA A 570 17.72 -11.25 12.03
CA ALA A 570 17.93 -10.16 11.08
C ALA A 570 19.11 -10.41 10.14
N GLU A 571 20.22 -10.98 10.63
CA GLU A 571 21.37 -11.35 9.80
C GLU A 571 21.02 -12.45 8.78
N LYS A 572 20.23 -13.45 9.20
CA LYS A 572 19.74 -14.47 8.26
C LYS A 572 18.83 -13.86 7.18
N MET A 573 18.02 -12.87 7.55
CA MET A 573 17.14 -12.15 6.62
C MET A 573 17.90 -11.20 5.68
N LEU A 574 19.16 -10.86 5.98
CA LEU A 574 20.01 -10.04 5.12
C LEU A 574 20.59 -10.83 3.93
N ASP A 575 20.49 -12.16 3.93
CA ASP A 575 20.92 -13.04 2.84
C ASP A 575 19.94 -13.04 1.64
N ILE A 576 19.56 -11.84 1.22
CA ILE A 576 18.69 -11.62 0.07
C ILE A 576 19.54 -11.73 -1.19
N GLN A 577 18.99 -12.36 -2.23
CA GLN A 577 19.58 -12.39 -3.55
C GLN A 577 18.65 -11.66 -4.51
N LEU A 578 19.00 -10.43 -4.85
CA LEU A 578 18.29 -9.62 -5.82
C LEU A 578 19.30 -9.00 -6.80
N PRO A 579 19.09 -9.16 -8.12
CA PRO A 579 19.92 -8.46 -9.10
C PRO A 579 19.60 -6.97 -9.01
N LEU A 580 20.54 -6.17 -8.52
CA LEU A 580 20.39 -4.72 -8.45
C LEU A 580 21.46 -4.04 -9.31
N PRO A 581 21.19 -2.85 -9.87
CA PRO A 581 22.20 -2.12 -10.62
C PRO A 581 23.43 -1.83 -9.74
N SER A 582 24.62 -2.19 -10.22
CA SER A 582 25.90 -1.87 -9.57
C SER A 582 26.83 -1.17 -10.59
N PRO A 583 27.58 -0.11 -10.21
CA PRO A 583 27.73 0.45 -8.86
C PRO A 583 26.51 1.24 -8.37
N LEU A 584 26.25 1.17 -7.06
CA LEU A 584 25.11 1.82 -6.37
C LEU A 584 25.60 2.70 -5.23
N VAL A 585 24.97 3.86 -5.05
CA VAL A 585 25.26 4.77 -3.93
C VAL A 585 23.97 5.20 -3.24
N CYS A 586 23.97 5.10 -1.91
CA CYS A 586 22.91 5.61 -1.05
C CYS A 586 23.33 6.96 -0.47
N LEU A 587 22.53 7.99 -0.71
CA LEU A 587 22.70 9.33 -0.18
C LEU A 587 21.67 9.55 0.92
N GLY A 588 22.11 9.61 2.18
CA GLY A 588 21.24 9.82 3.34
C GLY A 588 21.25 11.27 3.80
N ASP A 589 20.07 11.89 3.91
CA ASP A 589 19.96 13.21 4.52
C ASP A 589 20.26 13.14 6.02
N ALA A 590 21.15 14.00 6.47
CA ALA A 590 21.54 14.16 7.87
C ALA A 590 21.48 15.64 8.28
N SER A 591 20.62 16.42 7.64
CA SER A 591 20.25 17.78 8.06
C SER A 591 19.44 17.78 9.36
N PHE A 592 19.31 18.94 10.02
CA PHE A 592 18.76 19.07 11.38
C PHE A 592 17.34 18.49 11.56
N SER A 593 16.52 18.44 10.52
CA SER A 593 15.15 17.88 10.57
C SER A 593 15.10 16.35 10.38
N MET A 594 16.22 15.69 10.06
CA MET A 594 16.19 14.41 9.35
C MET A 594 16.81 13.22 10.10
N ASP A 595 16.63 13.11 11.42
CA ASP A 595 16.99 11.89 12.18
C ASP A 595 16.32 10.62 11.62
N VAL A 596 15.11 10.77 11.09
CA VAL A 596 14.38 9.69 10.43
C VAL A 596 15.12 9.24 9.16
N ALA A 597 15.62 10.16 8.34
CA ALA A 597 16.37 9.82 7.13
C ALA A 597 17.68 9.12 7.45
N ILE A 598 18.39 9.49 8.52
CA ILE A 598 19.62 8.81 8.96
C ILE A 598 19.33 7.33 9.22
N ARG A 599 18.29 7.04 10.01
CA ARG A 599 17.90 5.64 10.33
C ARG A 599 17.49 4.87 9.07
N VAL A 600 16.60 5.43 8.26
CA VAL A 600 16.08 4.78 7.05
C VAL A 600 17.19 4.55 6.02
N SER A 601 18.02 5.55 5.74
CA SER A 601 19.14 5.43 4.79
C SER A 601 20.19 4.43 5.25
N THR A 602 20.45 4.33 6.56
CA THR A 602 21.35 3.30 7.12
C THR A 602 20.80 1.90 6.89
N ILE A 603 19.51 1.67 7.16
CA ILE A 603 18.84 0.37 6.93
C ILE A 603 18.83 0.01 5.45
N ILE A 604 18.46 0.95 4.58
CA ILE A 604 18.50 0.72 3.13
C ILE A 604 19.93 0.33 2.74
N SER A 605 20.91 1.13 3.14
CA SER A 605 22.31 0.93 2.77
C SER A 605 22.87 -0.41 3.23
N SER A 606 22.48 -0.95 4.39
CA SER A 606 22.97 -2.27 4.80
C SER A 606 22.53 -3.38 3.85
N ILE A 607 21.26 -3.33 3.41
CA ILE A 607 20.73 -4.27 2.44
C ILE A 607 21.45 -4.13 1.11
N VAL A 608 21.56 -2.90 0.61
CA VAL A 608 22.18 -2.69 -0.71
C VAL A 608 23.69 -2.89 -0.69
N ALA A 609 24.37 -2.63 0.43
CA ALA A 609 25.79 -2.93 0.61
C ALA A 609 26.05 -4.43 0.56
N LYS A 610 25.17 -5.25 1.16
CA LYS A 610 25.22 -6.71 1.05
C LYS A 610 25.02 -7.18 -0.38
N LEU A 611 24.05 -6.60 -1.10
CA LEU A 611 23.67 -7.01 -2.46
C LEU A 611 24.67 -6.56 -3.54
N THR A 612 25.13 -5.31 -3.51
CA THR A 612 25.87 -4.69 -4.64
C THR A 612 27.20 -4.06 -4.26
N LYS A 613 27.63 -4.17 -2.99
CA LYS A 613 28.74 -3.38 -2.42
C LYS A 613 28.48 -1.87 -2.50
N ALA A 614 27.22 -1.47 -2.31
CA ALA A 614 26.83 -0.06 -2.29
C ALA A 614 27.62 0.76 -1.27
N HIS A 615 27.78 2.04 -1.58
CA HIS A 615 28.37 3.03 -0.68
C HIS A 615 27.28 3.91 -0.08
N LEU A 616 27.28 4.07 1.24
CA LEU A 616 26.52 5.07 1.97
C LEU A 616 27.35 6.34 2.16
N VAL A 617 26.76 7.46 1.80
CA VAL A 617 27.27 8.81 2.05
C VAL A 617 26.13 9.62 2.67
N PHE A 618 26.37 10.25 3.80
CA PHE A 618 25.42 11.20 4.37
C PHE A 618 25.69 12.61 3.83
N PHE A 619 24.66 13.44 3.79
CA PHE A 619 24.79 14.85 3.42
C PHE A 619 24.07 15.76 4.38
N SER A 620 24.62 16.96 4.51
CA SER A 620 24.01 18.12 5.15
C SER A 620 24.38 19.34 4.30
N ASP A 621 25.01 20.35 4.87
CA ASP A 621 25.76 21.38 4.14
C ASP A 621 27.16 20.89 3.71
N LYS A 622 27.57 19.71 4.21
CA LYS A 622 28.81 19.00 3.88
C LYS A 622 28.55 17.52 3.64
N GLU A 623 29.45 16.91 2.87
CA GLU A 623 29.53 15.45 2.73
C GLU A 623 30.00 14.83 4.04
N MET A 624 29.42 13.69 4.39
CA MET A 624 29.80 12.90 5.56
C MET A 624 29.88 11.43 5.17
N VAL A 625 31.09 10.93 4.97
CA VAL A 625 31.33 9.50 4.73
C VAL A 625 31.44 8.81 6.10
N PRO A 626 30.63 7.77 6.38
CA PRO A 626 30.75 7.03 7.62
C PRO A 626 32.08 6.26 7.67
N ASP A 627 32.71 6.19 8.84
CA ASP A 627 33.98 5.48 9.05
C ASP A 627 33.93 4.02 8.58
N ARG A 628 32.75 3.40 8.75
CA ARG A 628 32.46 2.04 8.30
C ARG A 628 31.15 2.00 7.53
N GLN A 629 31.21 1.36 6.37
CA GLN A 629 30.03 1.06 5.56
C GLN A 629 29.20 -0.05 6.23
N PRO A 630 27.88 0.11 6.37
CA PRO A 630 27.06 -0.86 7.09
C PRO A 630 26.95 -2.16 6.29
N LYS A 631 27.50 -3.26 6.82
CA LYS A 631 27.47 -4.59 6.18
C LYS A 631 26.81 -5.67 7.05
N SER A 632 26.55 -5.34 8.30
CA SER A 632 25.92 -6.19 9.31
C SER A 632 24.84 -5.39 10.04
N VAL A 633 23.97 -6.09 10.75
CA VAL A 633 22.95 -5.52 11.64
C VAL A 633 23.62 -4.68 12.73
N ASP A 634 24.74 -5.14 13.30
CA ASP A 634 25.48 -4.39 14.31
C ASP A 634 26.01 -3.06 13.75
N ASP A 635 26.56 -3.08 12.53
CA ASP A 635 27.01 -1.84 11.87
C ASP A 635 25.86 -0.84 11.71
N VAL A 636 24.65 -1.30 11.38
CA VAL A 636 23.46 -0.44 11.29
C VAL A 636 23.11 0.16 12.65
N LEU A 637 23.07 -0.65 13.70
CA LEU A 637 22.74 -0.19 15.04
C LEU A 637 23.77 0.83 15.57
N VAL A 638 25.06 0.57 15.33
CA VAL A 638 26.14 1.49 15.70
C VAL A 638 26.01 2.79 14.90
N LEU A 639 25.88 2.71 13.57
CA LEU A 639 25.87 3.90 12.71
C LEU A 639 24.65 4.79 12.96
N ALA A 640 23.48 4.20 13.14
CA ALA A 640 22.25 4.92 13.46
C ALA A 640 22.31 5.66 14.81
N ARG A 641 23.22 5.28 15.71
CA ARG A 641 23.43 5.93 17.01
C ARG A 641 24.49 7.02 16.96
N THR A 642 25.55 6.80 16.19
CA THR A 642 26.73 7.68 16.14
C THR A 642 26.51 8.88 15.21
N VAL A 643 25.84 8.69 14.08
CA VAL A 643 25.53 9.78 13.15
C VAL A 643 24.40 10.64 13.72
N LYS A 644 24.61 11.95 13.73
CA LYS A 644 23.63 12.95 14.23
C LYS A 644 23.20 13.89 13.12
N ALA A 645 21.92 14.25 13.13
CA ALA A 645 21.38 15.32 12.31
C ALA A 645 22.06 16.66 12.63
N GLN A 646 22.57 17.35 11.61
CA GLN A 646 23.25 18.65 11.74
C GLN A 646 23.22 19.45 10.44
N GLY A 647 23.39 20.77 10.54
CA GLY A 647 23.58 21.64 9.37
C GLY A 647 22.32 21.87 8.54
N LEU A 648 22.55 22.41 7.34
CA LEU A 648 21.52 22.69 6.34
C LEU A 648 21.40 21.53 5.34
N THR A 649 20.59 21.67 4.31
CA THR A 649 20.25 20.59 3.37
C THR A 649 20.79 20.94 1.98
N ALA A 650 21.98 20.44 1.63
CA ALA A 650 22.62 20.54 0.32
C ALA A 650 23.06 19.16 -0.21
N PRO A 651 22.13 18.35 -0.77
CA PRO A 651 22.43 17.01 -1.29
C PRO A 651 23.50 17.00 -2.40
N ALA A 652 23.70 18.14 -3.09
CA ALA A 652 24.74 18.31 -4.09
C ALA A 652 26.16 18.05 -3.53
N CYS A 653 26.40 18.25 -2.22
CA CYS A 653 27.70 18.02 -1.61
C CYS A 653 28.13 16.55 -1.71
N ALA A 654 27.21 15.59 -1.52
CA ALA A 654 27.52 14.17 -1.58
C ALA A 654 27.55 13.60 -3.01
N LEU A 655 26.99 14.31 -4.00
CA LEU A 655 27.12 13.94 -5.41
C LEU A 655 28.44 14.44 -6.03
N MET A 656 28.97 15.55 -5.51
CA MET A 656 30.12 16.23 -6.10
C MET A 656 31.37 15.34 -6.27
N PRO A 657 31.81 14.53 -5.27
CA PRO A 657 32.99 13.68 -5.43
C PRO A 657 32.86 12.73 -6.62
N PHE A 658 31.70 12.11 -6.78
CA PHE A 658 31.43 11.21 -7.92
C PHE A 658 31.50 11.94 -9.26
N TYR A 659 31.03 13.19 -9.31
CA TYR A 659 31.10 14.02 -10.52
C TYR A 659 32.54 14.46 -10.84
N THR A 660 33.30 14.90 -9.84
CA THR A 660 34.69 15.35 -10.02
C THR A 660 35.61 14.20 -10.41
N GLU A 661 35.48 13.04 -9.77
CA GLU A 661 36.26 11.84 -10.07
C GLU A 661 35.80 11.13 -11.34
N LYS A 662 34.67 11.56 -11.94
CA LYS A 662 33.99 10.87 -13.04
C LYS A 662 33.71 9.40 -12.71
N LYS A 663 33.46 9.10 -11.42
CA LYS A 663 33.14 7.76 -10.94
C LYS A 663 31.74 7.39 -11.40
N GLN A 664 31.63 6.36 -12.24
CA GLN A 664 30.34 5.89 -12.76
C GLN A 664 29.53 5.17 -11.68
N VAL A 665 28.31 5.63 -11.47
CA VAL A 665 27.30 5.07 -10.57
C VAL A 665 26.04 4.87 -11.40
N ARG A 666 25.51 3.65 -11.41
CA ARG A 666 24.32 3.31 -12.20
C ARG A 666 23.03 3.68 -11.48
N LEU A 667 23.03 3.71 -10.15
CA LEU A 667 21.86 4.00 -9.34
C LEU A 667 22.23 4.82 -8.10
N PHE A 668 21.57 5.96 -7.95
CA PHE A 668 21.56 6.72 -6.70
C PHE A 668 20.24 6.51 -5.97
N ILE A 669 20.30 6.21 -4.67
CA ILE A 669 19.14 6.20 -3.78
C ILE A 669 19.28 7.36 -2.81
N VAL A 670 18.46 8.39 -2.96
CA VAL A 670 18.49 9.59 -2.10
C VAL A 670 17.35 9.50 -1.10
N THR A 671 17.66 9.56 0.19
CA THR A 671 16.68 9.50 1.29
C THR A 671 16.60 10.86 1.97
N SER A 672 15.50 11.60 1.80
CA SER A 672 15.36 13.01 2.24
C SER A 672 13.89 13.43 2.31
N ASP A 673 13.59 14.54 2.98
CA ASP A 673 12.29 15.24 2.89
C ASP A 673 12.14 16.05 1.58
N GLU A 674 13.18 16.06 0.74
CA GLU A 674 13.29 16.79 -0.52
C GLU A 674 13.34 18.33 -0.36
N ILE A 675 13.60 18.85 0.84
CA ILE A 675 13.68 20.29 1.11
C ILE A 675 15.15 20.75 1.03
N GLU A 676 15.67 20.85 -0.19
CA GLU A 676 16.96 21.47 -0.44
C GLU A 676 16.87 22.99 -0.21
N ASN A 677 17.63 23.52 0.76
CA ASN A 677 17.53 24.90 1.23
C ASN A 677 18.79 25.73 0.98
N VAL A 678 19.89 25.11 0.56
CA VAL A 678 21.14 25.79 0.20
C VAL A 678 21.80 25.18 -1.02
N LYS A 679 22.51 26.00 -1.80
CA LYS A 679 23.39 25.54 -2.88
C LYS A 679 24.69 25.02 -2.29
N TYR A 680 25.21 23.93 -2.83
CA TYR A 680 26.56 23.50 -2.53
C TYR A 680 27.56 24.39 -3.28
N ARG A 681 28.57 24.92 -2.57
CA ARG A 681 29.65 25.73 -3.15
C ARG A 681 30.80 24.82 -3.57
N HIS A 682 31.09 24.81 -4.86
CA HIS A 682 32.19 24.07 -5.47
C HIS A 682 33.54 24.70 -5.13
N THR A 683 34.63 23.93 -5.30
CA THR A 683 36.00 24.41 -5.11
C THR A 683 36.41 25.49 -6.12
N ASP A 684 35.77 25.54 -7.29
CA ASP A 684 35.96 26.58 -8.31
C ASP A 684 35.18 27.88 -8.03
N GLY A 685 34.48 27.96 -6.89
CA GLY A 685 33.67 29.11 -6.49
C GLY A 685 32.27 29.14 -7.11
N THR A 686 31.93 28.21 -8.00
CA THR A 686 30.55 28.07 -8.49
C THR A 686 29.66 27.48 -7.39
N SER A 687 28.33 27.58 -7.53
CA SER A 687 27.39 26.93 -6.63
C SER A 687 26.24 26.32 -7.40
N THR A 688 25.79 25.13 -7.02
CA THR A 688 24.69 24.44 -7.70
C THR A 688 23.78 23.71 -6.73
N TYR A 689 22.51 23.60 -7.11
CA TYR A 689 21.57 22.67 -6.49
C TYR A 689 21.77 21.23 -6.99
N PHE A 690 21.24 20.27 -6.26
CA PHE A 690 21.37 18.85 -6.56
C PHE A 690 20.81 18.48 -7.94
N PRO A 691 19.60 18.90 -8.36
CA PRO A 691 19.07 18.53 -9.68
C PRO A 691 19.92 19.05 -10.85
N GLN A 692 20.54 20.23 -10.68
CA GLN A 692 21.46 20.80 -11.68
C GLN A 692 22.74 19.97 -11.80
N LEU A 693 23.34 19.60 -10.67
CA LEU A 693 24.54 18.78 -10.64
C LEU A 693 24.24 17.35 -11.14
N PHE A 694 23.09 16.78 -10.80
CA PHE A 694 22.68 15.46 -11.25
C PHE A 694 22.42 15.43 -12.76
N ALA A 695 21.81 16.48 -13.33
CA ALA A 695 21.68 16.61 -14.78
C ALA A 695 23.04 16.67 -15.49
N LYS A 696 24.01 17.40 -14.94
CA LYS A 696 25.41 17.39 -15.43
C LYS A 696 26.05 16.02 -15.31
N TYR A 697 25.89 15.37 -14.17
CA TYR A 697 26.42 14.03 -13.91
C TYR A 697 25.87 13.01 -14.93
N ARG A 698 24.56 13.01 -15.18
CA ARG A 698 23.92 12.15 -16.17
C ARG A 698 24.47 12.42 -17.57
N LYS A 699 24.62 13.69 -17.97
CA LYS A 699 25.11 14.05 -19.30
C LYS A 699 26.59 13.68 -19.51
N GLU A 700 27.43 13.90 -18.51
CA GLU A 700 28.89 13.88 -18.68
C GLU A 700 29.58 12.62 -18.12
N VAL A 701 28.95 11.93 -17.16
CA VAL A 701 29.57 10.80 -16.44
C VAL A 701 28.87 9.49 -16.73
N CYS A 702 27.54 9.44 -16.56
CA CYS A 702 26.77 8.20 -16.73
C CYS A 702 25.37 8.50 -17.32
N PRO A 703 25.18 8.39 -18.65
CA PRO A 703 23.90 8.68 -19.33
C PRO A 703 22.72 7.83 -18.82
N ASP A 704 23.01 6.59 -18.45
CA ASP A 704 22.01 5.60 -18.02
C ASP A 704 21.80 5.59 -16.50
N VAL A 705 22.32 6.60 -15.77
CA VAL A 705 22.14 6.71 -14.33
C VAL A 705 20.65 6.83 -13.98
N GLN A 706 20.24 6.04 -13.00
CA GLN A 706 18.92 6.07 -12.40
C GLN A 706 18.98 6.75 -11.03
N ILE A 707 17.85 7.35 -10.62
CA ILE A 707 17.70 7.95 -9.31
C ILE A 707 16.38 7.50 -8.67
N VAL A 708 16.49 7.07 -7.41
CA VAL A 708 15.38 6.78 -6.53
C VAL A 708 15.34 7.86 -5.46
N LEU A 709 14.17 8.44 -5.23
CA LEU A 709 13.92 9.33 -4.12
C LEU A 709 13.08 8.59 -3.07
N VAL A 710 13.68 8.25 -1.94
CA VAL A 710 12.99 7.80 -0.74
C VAL A 710 12.58 9.05 0.02
N SER A 711 11.34 9.47 -0.21
CA SER A 711 10.84 10.78 0.18
C SER A 711 10.00 10.71 1.45
N PHE A 712 10.19 11.66 2.36
CA PHE A 712 9.32 11.87 3.51
C PHE A 712 8.24 12.94 3.28
N SER A 713 8.01 13.33 2.02
CA SER A 713 6.95 14.27 1.68
C SER A 713 5.55 13.71 1.99
N ALA A 714 4.57 14.60 2.10
CA ALA A 714 3.18 14.19 2.32
C ALA A 714 2.69 13.23 1.22
N GLN A 715 1.92 12.20 1.62
CA GLN A 715 1.39 11.20 0.70
C GLN A 715 0.66 11.87 -0.48
N ASN A 716 0.90 11.37 -1.70
CA ASN A 716 0.34 11.89 -2.95
C ASN A 716 0.87 13.27 -3.39
N SER A 717 1.86 13.84 -2.69
CA SER A 717 2.51 15.08 -3.11
C SER A 717 3.93 14.82 -3.59
N LYS A 718 4.27 15.26 -4.82
CA LYS A 718 5.67 15.24 -5.27
C LYS A 718 6.47 16.28 -4.48
N GLY A 719 7.59 15.90 -3.90
CA GLY A 719 8.51 16.83 -3.25
C GLY A 719 9.17 17.78 -4.24
N ARG A 720 9.88 18.79 -3.71
CA ARG A 720 10.46 19.87 -4.52
C ARG A 720 11.58 19.35 -5.42
N MET A 721 12.43 18.49 -4.88
CA MET A 721 13.55 17.88 -5.62
C MET A 721 13.05 17.01 -6.79
N ALA A 722 12.01 16.21 -6.59
CA ALA A 722 11.40 15.41 -7.64
C ALA A 722 10.89 16.27 -8.80
N ARG A 723 10.15 17.35 -8.49
CA ARG A 723 9.66 18.30 -9.52
C ARG A 723 10.80 18.99 -10.25
N ALA A 724 11.85 19.37 -9.51
CA ALA A 724 13.03 19.99 -10.10
C ALA A 724 13.78 19.04 -11.04
N LEU A 725 13.92 17.75 -10.70
CA LEU A 725 14.50 16.74 -11.59
C LEU A 725 13.67 16.54 -12.86
N GLU A 726 12.33 16.52 -12.75
CA GLU A 726 11.42 16.39 -13.89
C GLU A 726 11.59 17.56 -14.89
N LEU A 727 11.84 18.76 -14.39
CA LEU A 727 12.15 19.94 -15.22
C LEU A 727 13.46 19.81 -16.01
N PHE A 728 14.39 18.95 -15.55
CA PHE A 728 15.61 18.58 -16.30
C PHE A 728 15.42 17.34 -17.19
N GLY A 729 14.17 16.86 -17.37
CA GLY A 729 13.88 15.65 -18.15
C GLY A 729 14.30 14.36 -17.45
N ILE A 730 14.40 14.39 -16.11
CA ILE A 730 14.77 13.25 -15.28
C ILE A 730 13.56 12.84 -14.46
N THR A 731 13.02 11.66 -14.72
CA THR A 731 11.89 11.12 -13.97
C THR A 731 12.40 10.21 -12.85
N PRO A 732 12.49 10.69 -11.59
CA PRO A 732 12.95 9.85 -10.49
C PRO A 732 11.93 8.74 -10.17
N ILE A 733 12.42 7.62 -9.65
CA ILE A 733 11.56 6.62 -8.99
C ILE A 733 11.24 7.17 -7.60
N LEU A 734 10.01 7.65 -7.40
CA LEU A 734 9.57 8.19 -6.13
C LEU A 734 9.02 7.09 -5.23
N PHE A 735 9.57 6.97 -4.03
CA PHE A 735 9.15 6.02 -3.01
C PHE A 735 8.85 6.78 -1.72
N GLN A 736 7.58 6.99 -1.42
CA GLN A 736 7.15 7.85 -0.31
C GLN A 736 6.99 7.05 0.98
N LEU A 737 7.58 7.55 2.05
CA LEU A 737 7.45 7.07 3.41
C LEU A 737 6.86 8.16 4.29
N GLU A 738 6.13 7.77 5.33
CA GLU A 738 5.63 8.74 6.31
C GLU A 738 6.80 9.22 7.19
N GLU A 739 6.93 10.53 7.36
CA GLU A 739 8.00 11.14 8.16
C GLU A 739 7.96 10.68 9.62
N SER A 740 6.78 10.66 10.23
CA SER A 740 6.64 10.36 11.67
C SER A 740 6.91 8.89 12.01
N ARG A 741 6.53 7.98 11.10
CA ARG A 741 6.57 6.53 11.26
C ARG A 741 6.81 5.88 9.89
N PRO A 742 8.06 5.87 9.40
CA PRO A 742 8.36 5.32 8.09
C PRO A 742 7.99 3.84 8.04
N ASP A 743 7.14 3.49 7.08
CA ASP A 743 6.72 2.10 6.89
C ASP A 743 7.78 1.32 6.11
N LEU A 744 8.77 0.82 6.85
CA LEU A 744 9.87 0.03 6.31
C LEU A 744 9.44 -1.37 5.82
N SER A 745 8.17 -1.75 6.00
CA SER A 745 7.65 -2.96 5.37
C SER A 745 7.61 -2.83 3.85
N LYS A 746 7.59 -1.61 3.31
CA LYS A 746 7.58 -1.37 1.86
C LYS A 746 8.96 -1.53 1.20
N LEU A 747 10.03 -1.72 1.97
CA LEU A 747 11.39 -1.75 1.45
C LEU A 747 11.63 -2.92 0.49
N ASP A 748 11.02 -4.08 0.74
CA ASP A 748 11.08 -5.21 -0.20
C ASP A 748 10.45 -4.84 -1.54
N SER A 749 9.32 -4.15 -1.53
CA SER A 749 8.66 -3.65 -2.74
C SER A 749 9.54 -2.64 -3.49
N LEU A 750 10.28 -1.78 -2.78
CA LEU A 750 11.27 -0.89 -3.39
C LEU A 750 12.37 -1.71 -4.07
N LEU A 751 13.03 -2.61 -3.37
CA LEU A 751 14.16 -3.39 -3.89
C LEU A 751 13.74 -4.29 -5.06
N ALA A 752 12.58 -4.93 -4.95
CA ALA A 752 12.03 -5.73 -6.01
C ALA A 752 11.64 -4.87 -7.24
N SER A 753 11.12 -3.65 -7.04
CA SER A 753 10.86 -2.72 -8.16
C SER A 753 12.13 -2.30 -8.91
N LEU A 754 13.27 -2.21 -8.21
CA LEU A 754 14.57 -1.92 -8.80
C LEU A 754 15.13 -3.16 -9.51
N ALA A 755 15.01 -4.33 -8.88
CA ALA A 755 15.50 -5.58 -9.45
C ALA A 755 14.82 -5.91 -10.78
N VAL A 756 13.50 -5.73 -10.84
CA VAL A 756 12.68 -5.93 -12.03
C VAL A 756 13.12 -5.08 -13.23
N ARG A 757 13.80 -3.95 -13.00
CA ARG A 757 14.31 -3.07 -14.06
C ARG A 757 15.68 -3.49 -14.58
N THR A 758 16.33 -4.48 -13.97
CA THR A 758 17.66 -4.94 -14.38
C THR A 758 17.59 -5.90 -15.57
N PRO A 759 18.58 -5.86 -16.49
CA PRO A 759 18.72 -6.88 -17.53
C PRO A 759 18.83 -8.30 -16.96
N GLU A 760 19.57 -8.46 -15.86
CA GLU A 760 19.84 -9.76 -15.24
C GLU A 760 18.54 -10.44 -14.76
N PHE A 761 17.61 -9.66 -14.20
CA PHE A 761 16.29 -10.17 -13.85
C PHE A 761 15.52 -10.64 -15.09
N ARG A 762 15.54 -9.86 -16.18
CA ARG A 762 14.85 -10.21 -17.44
C ARG A 762 15.42 -11.52 -18.02
N ASP A 763 16.73 -11.69 -18.00
CA ASP A 763 17.39 -12.93 -18.42
C ASP A 763 16.97 -14.12 -17.56
N GLU A 764 16.85 -13.95 -16.24
CA GLU A 764 16.33 -14.99 -15.34
C GLU A 764 14.90 -15.39 -15.70
N ILE A 765 14.03 -14.41 -15.99
CA ILE A 765 12.65 -14.68 -16.45
C ILE A 765 12.63 -15.45 -17.76
N ILE A 766 13.44 -15.05 -18.74
CA ILE A 766 13.52 -15.72 -20.04
C ILE A 766 13.99 -17.17 -19.87
N LYS A 767 15.02 -17.40 -19.05
CA LYS A 767 15.51 -18.76 -18.73
C LYS A 767 14.45 -19.60 -18.03
N ALA A 768 13.78 -19.06 -17.01
CA ALA A 768 12.72 -19.75 -16.28
C ALA A 768 11.52 -20.07 -17.20
N ALA A 769 11.16 -19.15 -18.10
CA ALA A 769 10.11 -19.37 -19.08
C ALA A 769 10.47 -20.47 -20.10
N ALA A 770 11.74 -20.57 -20.50
CA ALA A 770 12.22 -21.67 -21.34
C ALA A 770 12.08 -23.02 -20.62
N THR A 771 12.40 -23.09 -19.33
CA THR A 771 12.19 -24.30 -18.51
C THR A 771 10.70 -24.67 -18.41
N ILE A 772 9.82 -23.70 -18.14
CA ILE A 772 8.36 -23.92 -18.09
C ILE A 772 7.83 -24.42 -19.45
N SER A 773 8.39 -23.93 -20.56
CA SER A 773 7.98 -24.34 -21.92
C SER A 773 8.40 -25.78 -22.27
N GLN A 774 9.51 -26.27 -21.70
CA GLN A 774 9.99 -27.63 -21.91
C GLN A 774 9.25 -28.67 -21.08
N GLN A 775 8.57 -28.25 -20.01
CA GLN A 775 7.76 -29.17 -19.22
C GLN A 775 6.56 -29.64 -20.05
N PRO A 776 6.34 -30.96 -20.17
CA PRO A 776 5.19 -31.47 -20.90
C PRO A 776 3.95 -30.96 -20.19
N VAL A 777 3.23 -30.04 -20.84
CA VAL A 777 1.92 -29.60 -20.37
C VAL A 777 1.06 -30.85 -20.45
N SER A 778 0.88 -31.54 -19.32
CA SER A 778 -0.08 -32.63 -19.20
C SER A 778 -1.44 -32.01 -19.46
N SER A 779 -1.86 -31.98 -20.72
CA SER A 779 -3.03 -31.23 -21.15
C SER A 779 -4.22 -31.73 -20.33
N PRO A 780 -4.87 -30.87 -19.51
CA PRO A 780 -6.03 -31.30 -18.74
C PRO A 780 -7.17 -31.75 -19.66
N VAL A 781 -7.17 -31.33 -20.93
CA VAL A 781 -8.10 -31.80 -21.96
C VAL A 781 -7.86 -33.28 -22.31
N GLY A 782 -6.60 -33.75 -22.30
CA GLY A 782 -6.27 -35.16 -22.51
C GLY A 782 -6.71 -36.03 -21.34
N VAL A 783 -6.51 -35.55 -20.10
CA VAL A 783 -6.91 -36.28 -18.88
C VAL A 783 -8.44 -36.31 -18.73
N LEU A 784 -9.14 -35.21 -18.99
CA LEU A 784 -10.61 -35.18 -18.95
C LEU A 784 -11.26 -36.02 -20.06
N ARG A 785 -10.67 -36.07 -21.26
CA ARG A 785 -11.10 -37.01 -22.31
C ARG A 785 -10.83 -38.47 -21.93
N ALA A 786 -9.67 -38.77 -21.32
CA ALA A 786 -9.35 -40.12 -20.87
C ALA A 786 -10.26 -40.58 -19.71
N THR A 787 -10.56 -39.70 -18.74
CA THR A 787 -11.47 -40.02 -17.64
C THR A 787 -12.92 -40.14 -18.11
N ASN A 788 -13.37 -39.31 -19.05
CA ASN A 788 -14.72 -39.43 -19.62
C ASN A 788 -14.85 -40.62 -20.58
N ALA A 789 -13.79 -40.98 -21.31
CA ALA A 789 -13.74 -42.21 -22.11
C ALA A 789 -13.74 -43.46 -21.21
N ALA A 790 -12.97 -43.46 -20.12
CA ALA A 790 -13.00 -44.54 -19.13
C ALA A 790 -14.38 -44.67 -18.45
N ARG A 791 -15.06 -43.54 -18.18
CA ARG A 791 -16.44 -43.54 -17.67
C ARG A 791 -17.47 -44.00 -18.70
N ALA A 792 -17.29 -43.66 -19.97
CA ALA A 792 -18.15 -44.11 -21.08
C ALA A 792 -17.98 -45.61 -21.37
N VAL A 793 -16.76 -46.15 -21.24
CA VAL A 793 -16.49 -47.60 -21.35
C VAL A 793 -17.01 -48.36 -20.12
N SER A 794 -16.94 -47.78 -18.93
CA SER A 794 -17.52 -48.37 -17.71
C SER A 794 -19.06 -48.33 -17.67
N ALA A 795 -19.71 -47.47 -18.48
CA ALA A 795 -21.16 -47.37 -18.58
C ALA A 795 -21.79 -48.36 -19.58
N ALA A 796 -20.97 -49.14 -20.30
CA ALA A 796 -21.41 -50.14 -21.28
C ALA A 796 -21.33 -51.59 -20.74
N ALA A 797 -21.48 -51.78 -19.42
CA ALA A 797 -21.62 -53.12 -18.83
C ALA A 797 -23.09 -53.60 -18.93
N PRO A 798 -23.35 -54.87 -19.28
CA PRO A 798 -24.70 -55.38 -19.51
C PRO A 798 -25.54 -55.41 -18.22
N ALA A 799 -26.86 -55.21 -18.40
CA ALA A 799 -27.86 -55.10 -17.35
C ALA A 799 -27.72 -56.16 -16.24
N ARG A 800 -27.56 -55.68 -15.01
CA ARG A 800 -27.53 -56.52 -13.81
C ARG A 800 -28.95 -56.93 -13.41
N ALA A 801 -29.11 -58.20 -13.06
CA ALA A 801 -30.34 -58.84 -12.60
C ALA A 801 -30.99 -58.13 -11.38
N PRO A 802 -32.32 -58.26 -11.18
CA PRO A 802 -33.05 -57.60 -10.10
C PRO A 802 -32.56 -58.05 -8.71
N PRO A 803 -32.63 -57.16 -7.70
CA PRO A 803 -32.09 -57.41 -6.36
C PRO A 803 -32.92 -58.45 -5.59
N SER A 804 -32.22 -59.35 -4.89
CA SER A 804 -32.78 -60.29 -3.92
C SER A 804 -33.26 -59.57 -2.65
N PRO A 805 -34.25 -60.13 -1.93
CA PRO A 805 -34.85 -59.50 -0.75
C PRO A 805 -33.88 -59.47 0.46
N PRO A 806 -34.08 -58.52 1.39
CA PRO A 806 -33.15 -58.27 2.50
C PRO A 806 -33.20 -59.37 3.56
N THR A 807 -32.02 -59.82 3.97
CA THR A 807 -31.78 -60.71 5.12
C THR A 807 -31.80 -59.87 6.41
N PRO A 808 -32.34 -60.38 7.54
CA PRO A 808 -32.56 -59.58 8.74
C PRO A 808 -31.27 -59.36 9.55
N VAL A 809 -31.22 -58.19 10.19
CA VAL A 809 -30.16 -57.69 11.07
C VAL A 809 -30.17 -58.45 12.41
N PRO A 810 -29.02 -58.88 12.96
CA PRO A 810 -28.95 -59.43 14.31
C PRO A 810 -28.99 -58.35 15.39
N GLU A 811 -29.77 -58.62 16.43
CA GLU A 811 -29.95 -57.85 17.67
C GLU A 811 -28.64 -57.54 18.42
N ALA A 812 -28.58 -56.31 18.95
CA ALA A 812 -27.52 -55.85 19.84
C ALA A 812 -27.78 -56.30 21.30
N PRO A 813 -26.75 -56.72 22.06
CA PRO A 813 -26.91 -57.07 23.48
C PRO A 813 -26.95 -55.85 24.39
N ALA A 814 -27.76 -55.99 25.44
CA ALA A 814 -28.15 -54.98 26.42
C ALA A 814 -27.01 -54.48 27.33
N ALA A 815 -27.13 -53.20 27.72
CA ALA A 815 -26.27 -52.50 28.65
C ALA A 815 -26.40 -53.00 30.10
N THR A 816 -25.26 -53.12 30.79
CA THR A 816 -25.15 -53.38 32.23
C THR A 816 -24.84 -52.07 32.98
N ALA A 817 -25.47 -51.91 34.14
CA ALA A 817 -25.44 -50.72 34.99
C ALA A 817 -24.13 -50.56 35.81
N PRO A 818 -23.76 -49.34 36.22
CA PRO A 818 -22.52 -49.08 36.95
C PRO A 818 -22.61 -49.38 38.45
N THR A 819 -21.52 -49.93 39.00
CA THR A 819 -21.27 -50.22 40.41
C THR A 819 -20.58 -49.02 41.10
N PRO A 820 -20.86 -48.72 42.38
CA PRO A 820 -20.26 -47.58 43.09
C PRO A 820 -18.85 -47.90 43.62
N PRO A 821 -17.98 -46.89 43.84
CA PRO A 821 -16.60 -47.10 44.29
C PRO A 821 -16.51 -47.33 45.80
N SER A 822 -15.73 -48.34 46.20
CA SER A 822 -15.33 -48.60 47.57
C SER A 822 -14.09 -47.79 47.97
N ALA A 823 -14.13 -47.24 49.18
CA ALA A 823 -13.03 -46.60 49.87
C ALA A 823 -11.96 -47.59 50.38
N ASN A 824 -10.69 -47.18 50.36
CA ASN A 824 -9.58 -47.46 51.30
C ASN A 824 -8.40 -46.54 50.86
N ALA A 825 -7.89 -45.59 51.67
CA ALA A 825 -6.88 -45.76 52.74
C ALA A 825 -5.60 -46.43 52.18
N GLU A 826 -4.36 -45.95 52.30
CA GLU A 826 -3.65 -44.85 52.97
C GLU A 826 -2.29 -44.77 52.22
N ASP A 827 -1.69 -43.58 52.08
CA ASP A 827 -0.23 -43.40 52.25
C ASP A 827 0.12 -41.93 52.10
N TRP A 828 0.39 -41.30 53.25
CA TRP A 828 0.96 -39.97 53.38
C TRP A 828 2.48 -40.11 53.47
N VAL A 829 3.21 -39.62 52.47
CA VAL A 829 4.65 -39.35 52.62
C VAL A 829 4.82 -37.88 53.02
N VAL A 830 5.13 -37.70 54.30
CA VAL A 830 5.62 -36.46 54.88
C VAL A 830 7.09 -36.28 54.49
N VAL A 831 7.44 -35.13 53.91
CA VAL A 831 8.82 -34.62 53.94
C VAL A 831 8.77 -33.21 54.49
N THR A 832 9.36 -33.06 55.68
CA THR A 832 9.55 -31.81 56.42
C THR A 832 10.87 -31.12 56.05
N ASP A 833 10.77 -29.80 55.90
CA ASP A 833 11.69 -28.72 56.27
C ASP A 833 13.10 -28.51 55.65
N ARG A 834 13.21 -27.32 55.04
CA ARG A 834 14.23 -26.23 55.15
C ARG A 834 15.73 -26.57 55.04
N VAL A 835 16.40 -25.98 54.04
CA VAL A 835 17.13 -24.68 54.05
C VAL A 835 17.23 -24.18 52.61
#